data_AF-S5AF58-F1
#
_entry.id   AF-S5AF58-F1
#
_cell.length_a   1.000
_cell.length_b   1.000
_cell.length_c   1.000
_cell.angle_alpha   90.00
_cell.angle_beta   90.00
_cell.angle_gamma   90.00
#
_symmetry.space_group_name_H-M   'P 1'
#
loop_
_entity.id
_entity.type
_entity.pdbx_description
1 polymer ?
#
loop_
_entity_poly.entity_id
_entity_poly.type
_entity_poly.pdbx_seq_one_letter_code
_entity_poly.pdbx_strand_id
1 'polypeptide(L)'
;MKQQFYLGQWRVDVSSNTLSQGKTKKSIEPKAMDVLLLLCQQKGLVVSADEIVAQCWPNAPIGDNPVHKAITNLRRALGDKAAAPSYIETIRKRGYRVVAEVQFINDEQSKAVEGKWVDTSPFVGLSAFSSNESQVFFGRDALVRDLISKAAELFNRQRPFMLVLGPSGSGKSSLIHAGFLPKLLSKKGINGIYASDHLSFDLADINIDTSAFTIVEEIAIRMLDWGNNETGLFDGFSASILAEKLLSSPQQIIDRVKSWLDVYEPNTTNSYSCFVIVIDRLEVFLADTTIDEKDKRTIFNLLEALSESNLFLVVLISRNDFYPQISTFDILMKNKGRGAHIDVSPPSVSELGQVIKLPAIAADLSWEKDEATNATLDDIILGDAALAPNCLPLLQYTLQELYWQREGKVLKNKTYQALGKIDGAIGFKAESTFIKMPHAVQNALSSILPLIINLSGSNTITSKTAPWESLDNENERCFVELMVEQRLFVSFLNQGRACFKVAHEAVLSKWERVQQWIMEHQSALSAKAALNQQTQLWIENSFAEAYLIPAGKPLLDASALLTANYIRLTNEEKKLIKHSQRKVRARNLFKGLTAALLATLAVLSFAAMLHSQQSQALAERKRLEAENLMGFMIGDFADTLRRVKRMDLLEGVSQHALKYVAEAQENSAGWLNSTSPKPSFELRFQHALSLQAMAEVRFYRDDTEQALMLYEEADTRLLELLEEAEQHFELLKAAGANAFWIGHIHNTHNNDVDSAQSYFERYLKHSETMLFVKPSDSTAKLEVAYAKSSLGSLAYDRYQFEQASSLFKASLALKKEVSEGTENSEDAKLYATNSLSWIASANIHLGKYKDAYTIFSQAETVLNEIGQSDSANGSIIENHVAILIQKANLEKFLGLKQAYEQSLSQAYASILRALAQDPENSAWQKDKATVESYLIQSELPLKASVDIDALLSQSISLDIPWVTNRVAETLQMDGHWQKAKPSIDYFITSFSDDGISNDITNLENAIVTLKSLLLIHRQKNESNDKQLALTYCQKAAQRANELIRMSKHPDIILAFNYTKRCRQIDENPKMSVDKYISQLTPIKYSQLQKGN
;
A
#
# COMPACT_ATOMS: atom_id res chain seq x y z
N MET A 1 -21.23 -8.42 -6.38
CA MET A 1 -21.61 -9.09 -5.12
C MET A 1 -21.19 -10.55 -5.19
N LYS A 2 -20.29 -11.02 -4.31
CA LYS A 2 -19.93 -12.45 -4.22
C LYS A 2 -20.98 -13.16 -3.35
N GLN A 3 -21.99 -13.79 -3.97
CA GLN A 3 -22.96 -14.60 -3.22
C GLN A 3 -22.32 -15.95 -2.88
N GLN A 4 -22.04 -16.16 -1.60
CA GLN A 4 -21.75 -17.50 -1.06
C GLN A 4 -22.96 -17.93 -0.20
N PHE A 5 -23.27 -19.22 -0.15
CA PHE A 5 -24.35 -19.75 0.69
C PHE A 5 -24.11 -21.23 1.02
N TYR A 6 -24.85 -21.76 1.99
CA TYR A 6 -24.87 -23.19 2.31
C TYR A 6 -26.15 -23.84 1.78
N LEU A 7 -26.00 -25.02 1.19
CA LEU A 7 -27.07 -25.92 0.77
C LEU A 7 -26.84 -27.27 1.46
N GLY A 8 -27.57 -27.53 2.54
CA GLY A 8 -27.30 -28.62 3.46
C GLY A 8 -25.85 -28.53 3.99
N GLN A 9 -25.03 -29.52 3.66
CA GLN A 9 -23.63 -29.58 4.09
C GLN A 9 -22.64 -28.96 3.09
N TRP A 10 -23.11 -28.50 1.94
CA TRP A 10 -22.28 -27.93 0.88
C TRP A 10 -22.23 -26.41 0.99
N ARG A 11 -21.02 -25.84 1.06
CA ARG A 11 -20.76 -24.42 0.84
C ARG A 11 -20.65 -24.15 -0.65
N VAL A 12 -21.58 -23.34 -1.15
CA VAL A 12 -21.69 -22.87 -2.53
C VAL A 12 -21.00 -21.51 -2.66
N ASP A 13 -20.09 -21.40 -3.61
CA ASP A 13 -19.49 -20.13 -4.03
C ASP A 13 -19.85 -19.87 -5.49
N VAL A 14 -20.80 -18.94 -5.70
CA VAL A 14 -21.34 -18.60 -7.02
C VAL A 14 -20.26 -17.95 -7.89
N SER A 15 -19.39 -17.12 -7.31
CA SER A 15 -18.38 -16.38 -8.07
C SER A 15 -17.28 -17.28 -8.64
N SER A 16 -16.97 -18.38 -7.95
CA SER A 16 -15.97 -19.36 -8.41
C SER A 16 -16.59 -20.60 -9.02
N ASN A 17 -17.92 -20.69 -9.13
CA ASN A 17 -18.66 -21.87 -9.57
C ASN A 17 -18.27 -23.16 -8.82
N THR A 18 -18.05 -23.08 -7.50
CA THR A 18 -17.57 -24.22 -6.71
C THR A 18 -18.50 -24.60 -5.56
N LEU A 19 -18.60 -25.91 -5.33
CA LEU A 19 -19.21 -26.54 -4.16
C LEU A 19 -18.09 -27.10 -3.28
N SER A 20 -18.14 -26.82 -1.99
CA SER A 20 -17.13 -27.30 -1.03
C SER A 20 -17.79 -27.91 0.21
N GLN A 21 -17.25 -29.04 0.66
CA GLN A 21 -17.68 -29.73 1.88
C GLN A 21 -16.42 -30.31 2.52
N GLY A 22 -15.93 -29.69 3.61
CA GLY A 22 -14.65 -30.06 4.22
C GLY A 22 -13.47 -29.94 3.24
N LYS A 23 -12.74 -31.05 3.02
CA LYS A 23 -11.63 -31.13 2.05
C LYS A 23 -12.08 -31.37 0.60
N THR A 24 -13.34 -31.74 0.38
CA THR A 24 -13.89 -32.06 -0.94
C THR A 24 -14.37 -30.79 -1.63
N LYS A 25 -13.80 -30.48 -2.80
CA LYS A 25 -14.19 -29.36 -3.66
C LYS A 25 -14.61 -29.88 -5.03
N LYS A 26 -15.76 -29.44 -5.53
CA LYS A 26 -16.31 -29.81 -6.84
C LYS A 26 -16.62 -28.53 -7.62
N SER A 27 -16.18 -28.48 -8.86
CA SER A 27 -16.55 -27.41 -9.80
C SER A 27 -17.84 -27.78 -10.53
N ILE A 28 -18.72 -26.81 -10.74
CA ILE A 28 -19.97 -26.96 -11.51
C ILE A 28 -19.96 -26.00 -12.69
N GLU A 29 -20.62 -26.38 -13.78
CA GLU A 29 -20.75 -25.52 -14.96
C GLU A 29 -21.50 -24.23 -14.60
N PRO A 30 -21.11 -23.05 -15.15
CA PRO A 30 -21.73 -21.77 -14.80
C PRO A 30 -23.26 -21.78 -14.92
N LYS A 31 -23.80 -22.37 -16.00
CA LYS A 31 -25.25 -22.45 -16.18
C LYS A 31 -25.95 -23.39 -15.21
N ALA A 32 -25.27 -24.45 -14.76
CA ALA A 32 -25.80 -25.29 -13.69
C ALA A 32 -25.78 -24.54 -12.35
N MET A 33 -24.76 -23.71 -12.11
CA MET A 33 -24.70 -22.82 -10.94
C MET A 33 -25.83 -21.77 -10.95
N ASP A 34 -26.11 -21.15 -12.10
CA ASP A 34 -27.24 -20.21 -12.27
C ASP A 34 -28.58 -20.87 -11.88
N VAL A 35 -28.81 -22.10 -12.38
CA VAL A 35 -30.01 -22.89 -12.03
C VAL A 35 -30.04 -23.23 -10.55
N LEU A 36 -28.91 -23.61 -9.96
CA LEU A 36 -28.83 -23.91 -8.52
C LEU A 36 -29.16 -22.68 -7.68
N LEU A 37 -28.62 -21.52 -8.04
CA LEU A 37 -28.87 -20.26 -7.37
C LEU A 37 -30.36 -19.90 -7.44
N LEU A 38 -30.97 -19.98 -8.62
CA LEU A 38 -32.41 -19.71 -8.82
C LEU A 38 -33.27 -20.62 -7.93
N LEU A 39 -33.00 -21.92 -7.96
CA LEU A 39 -33.75 -22.89 -7.16
C LEU A 39 -33.57 -22.66 -5.64
N CYS A 40 -32.38 -22.24 -5.21
CA CYS A 40 -32.10 -21.94 -3.81
C CYS A 40 -32.72 -20.61 -3.36
N GLN A 41 -32.82 -19.61 -4.24
CA GLN A 41 -33.52 -18.35 -3.97
C GLN A 41 -35.03 -18.56 -3.79
N GLN A 42 -35.61 -19.54 -4.49
CA GLN A 42 -37.02 -19.93 -4.37
C GLN A 42 -37.23 -21.13 -3.43
N LYS A 43 -36.51 -21.17 -2.31
CA LYS A 43 -36.51 -22.26 -1.33
C LYS A 43 -37.94 -22.73 -1.01
N GLY A 44 -38.20 -24.02 -1.19
CA GLY A 44 -39.49 -24.65 -0.87
C GLY A 44 -40.60 -24.48 -1.91
N LEU A 45 -40.42 -23.65 -2.94
CA LEU A 45 -41.35 -23.49 -4.05
C LEU A 45 -41.01 -24.41 -5.23
N VAL A 46 -42.01 -24.69 -6.06
CA VAL A 46 -41.83 -25.47 -7.30
C VAL A 46 -41.59 -24.49 -8.44
N VAL A 47 -40.43 -24.59 -9.07
CA VAL A 47 -40.03 -23.76 -10.23
C VAL A 47 -40.19 -24.58 -11.50
N SER A 48 -40.97 -24.07 -12.44
CA SER A 48 -41.26 -24.75 -13.71
C SER A 48 -40.06 -24.75 -14.66
N ALA A 49 -40.05 -25.67 -15.64
CA ALA A 49 -38.98 -25.71 -16.64
C ALA A 49 -38.93 -24.42 -17.47
N ASP A 50 -40.10 -23.88 -17.84
CA ASP A 50 -40.23 -22.62 -18.58
C ASP A 50 -39.68 -21.43 -17.79
N GLU A 51 -39.95 -21.33 -16.48
CA GLU A 51 -39.40 -20.28 -15.63
C GLU A 51 -37.88 -20.37 -15.49
N ILE A 52 -37.34 -21.59 -15.37
CA ILE A 52 -35.90 -21.81 -15.32
C ILE A 52 -35.25 -21.40 -16.66
N VAL A 53 -35.86 -21.72 -17.80
CA VAL A 53 -35.39 -21.27 -19.12
C VAL A 53 -35.42 -19.75 -19.22
N ALA A 54 -36.55 -19.13 -18.88
CA ALA A 54 -36.73 -17.69 -18.98
C ALA A 54 -35.69 -16.90 -18.15
N GLN A 55 -35.34 -17.40 -16.96
CA GLN A 55 -34.41 -16.69 -16.07
C GLN A 55 -32.94 -17.04 -16.31
N CYS A 56 -32.61 -18.30 -16.57
CA CYS A 56 -31.22 -18.72 -16.74
C CYS A 56 -30.74 -18.65 -18.21
N TRP A 57 -31.67 -18.57 -19.17
CA TRP A 57 -31.41 -18.49 -20.62
C TRP A 57 -32.35 -17.48 -21.36
N PRO A 58 -32.35 -16.19 -21.00
CA PRO A 58 -33.33 -15.21 -21.49
C PRO A 58 -33.31 -14.95 -23.01
N ASN A 59 -32.21 -15.25 -23.70
CA ASN A 59 -31.98 -14.91 -25.12
C ASN A 59 -31.84 -16.12 -26.04
N ALA A 60 -32.21 -17.32 -25.60
CA ALA A 60 -32.00 -18.55 -26.36
C ALA A 60 -33.33 -19.30 -26.58
N PRO A 61 -33.67 -19.71 -27.81
CA PRO A 61 -34.88 -20.49 -28.10
C PRO A 61 -34.62 -21.96 -27.73
N ILE A 62 -34.53 -22.26 -26.44
CA ILE A 62 -34.24 -23.60 -25.95
C ILE A 62 -35.49 -24.19 -25.28
N GLY A 63 -35.87 -25.41 -25.67
CA GLY A 63 -36.88 -26.19 -24.92
C GLY A 63 -36.29 -26.80 -23.64
N ASP A 64 -37.04 -27.65 -22.93
CA ASP A 64 -36.70 -28.17 -21.58
C ASP A 64 -35.38 -28.97 -21.44
N ASN A 65 -34.75 -29.35 -22.55
CA ASN A 65 -33.61 -30.26 -22.57
C ASN A 65 -32.36 -29.76 -21.77
N PRO A 66 -31.96 -28.47 -21.81
CA PRO A 66 -30.88 -27.94 -20.99
C PRO A 66 -31.22 -27.93 -19.50
N VAL A 67 -32.49 -27.73 -19.14
CA VAL A 67 -32.93 -27.78 -17.73
C VAL A 67 -32.72 -29.18 -17.18
N HIS A 68 -33.15 -30.21 -17.92
CA HIS A 68 -32.91 -31.61 -17.54
C HIS A 68 -31.41 -31.93 -17.40
N LYS A 69 -30.57 -31.42 -18.31
CA LYS A 69 -29.11 -31.60 -18.24
C LYS A 69 -28.50 -30.90 -17.03
N ALA A 70 -28.91 -29.66 -16.74
CA ALA A 70 -28.45 -28.90 -15.58
C ALA A 70 -28.83 -29.60 -14.26
N ILE A 71 -30.07 -30.06 -14.12
CA ILE A 71 -30.52 -30.81 -12.93
C ILE A 71 -29.75 -32.13 -12.78
N THR A 72 -29.47 -32.83 -13.88
CA THR A 72 -28.66 -34.06 -13.84
C THR A 72 -27.23 -33.80 -13.37
N ASN A 73 -26.61 -32.71 -13.86
CA ASN A 73 -25.28 -32.27 -13.45
C ASN A 73 -25.26 -31.88 -11.97
N LEU A 74 -26.25 -31.12 -11.50
CA LEU A 74 -26.38 -30.73 -10.10
C LEU A 74 -26.56 -31.94 -9.17
N ARG A 75 -27.42 -32.89 -9.53
CA ARG A 75 -27.60 -34.12 -8.75
C ARG A 75 -26.31 -34.93 -8.64
N ARG A 76 -25.55 -35.05 -9.75
CA ARG A 76 -24.24 -35.71 -9.73
C ARG A 76 -23.23 -34.98 -8.84
N ALA A 77 -23.21 -33.65 -8.89
CA ALA A 77 -22.30 -32.85 -8.07
C ALA A 77 -22.62 -32.97 -6.56
N LEU A 78 -23.90 -32.91 -6.20
CA LEU A 78 -24.40 -33.00 -4.82
C LEU A 78 -24.45 -34.42 -4.26
N GLY A 79 -24.31 -35.45 -5.11
CA GLY A 79 -24.49 -36.86 -4.72
C GLY A 79 -25.96 -37.25 -4.52
N ASP A 80 -26.88 -36.52 -5.16
CA ASP A 80 -28.33 -36.65 -5.01
C ASP A 80 -28.93 -37.69 -5.99
N LYS A 81 -30.03 -38.35 -5.59
CA LYS A 81 -30.71 -39.39 -6.41
C LYS A 81 -32.15 -38.99 -6.69
N ALA A 82 -32.57 -39.02 -7.96
CA ALA A 82 -33.94 -38.63 -8.36
C ALA A 82 -35.05 -39.49 -7.72
N ALA A 83 -34.77 -40.76 -7.41
CA ALA A 83 -35.72 -41.66 -6.76
C ALA A 83 -35.84 -41.45 -5.23
N ALA A 84 -34.87 -40.78 -4.61
CA ALA A 84 -34.81 -40.48 -3.17
C ALA A 84 -34.09 -39.14 -2.97
N PRO A 85 -34.75 -38.01 -3.29
CA PRO A 85 -34.09 -36.71 -3.37
C PRO A 85 -33.74 -36.19 -1.96
N SER A 86 -32.46 -35.88 -1.75
CA SER A 86 -31.94 -35.21 -0.55
C SER A 86 -31.76 -33.72 -0.75
N TYR A 87 -31.62 -33.25 -2.00
CA TYR A 87 -31.39 -31.84 -2.32
C TYR A 87 -32.42 -31.28 -3.29
N ILE A 88 -32.62 -31.93 -4.44
CA ILE A 88 -33.51 -31.44 -5.50
C ILE A 88 -34.59 -32.49 -5.81
N GLU A 89 -35.83 -32.17 -5.49
CA GLU A 89 -37.01 -32.97 -5.78
C GLU A 89 -37.59 -32.62 -7.16
N THR A 90 -38.01 -33.63 -7.94
CA THR A 90 -38.74 -33.43 -9.20
C THR A 90 -40.23 -33.63 -8.98
N ILE A 91 -41.01 -32.59 -9.23
CA ILE A 91 -42.47 -32.65 -9.22
C ILE A 91 -42.94 -32.94 -10.64
N ARG A 92 -43.46 -34.15 -10.88
CA ARG A 92 -43.84 -34.62 -12.22
C ARG A 92 -44.75 -33.61 -12.93
N LYS A 93 -44.39 -33.25 -14.17
CA LYS A 93 -45.10 -32.31 -15.05
C LYS A 93 -45.26 -30.87 -14.50
N ARG A 94 -44.59 -30.51 -13.40
CA ARG A 94 -44.68 -29.18 -12.80
C ARG A 94 -43.33 -28.48 -12.66
N GLY A 95 -42.25 -29.21 -12.35
CA GLY A 95 -40.92 -28.59 -12.24
C GLY A 95 -40.03 -29.19 -11.16
N TYR A 96 -39.18 -28.36 -10.57
CA TYR A 96 -38.17 -28.75 -9.59
C TYR A 96 -38.26 -27.90 -8.32
N ARG A 97 -37.90 -28.49 -7.18
CA ARG A 97 -37.88 -27.82 -5.88
C ARG A 97 -36.64 -28.23 -5.08
N VAL A 98 -36.04 -27.28 -4.36
CA VAL A 98 -35.02 -27.57 -3.36
C VAL A 98 -35.67 -28.00 -2.05
N VAL A 99 -35.28 -29.16 -1.54
CA VAL A 99 -35.76 -29.75 -0.28
C VAL A 99 -34.71 -29.71 0.84
N ALA A 100 -33.44 -29.49 0.50
CA ALA A 100 -32.37 -29.28 1.48
C ALA A 100 -32.44 -27.88 2.10
N GLU A 101 -31.90 -27.76 3.32
CA GLU A 101 -31.81 -26.47 4.00
C GLU A 101 -30.86 -25.52 3.25
N VAL A 102 -31.37 -24.35 2.86
CA VAL A 102 -30.57 -23.26 2.27
C VAL A 102 -30.35 -22.18 3.33
N GLN A 103 -29.08 -21.79 3.52
CA GLN A 103 -28.65 -20.68 4.38
C GLN A 103 -27.75 -19.75 3.56
N PHE A 104 -28.25 -18.58 3.16
CA PHE A 104 -27.40 -17.60 2.48
C PHE A 104 -26.38 -17.01 3.45
N ILE A 105 -25.14 -16.75 3.01
CA ILE A 105 -24.12 -16.11 3.88
C ILE A 105 -24.51 -14.65 4.23
N ASN A 106 -25.66 -14.17 3.75
CA ASN A 106 -26.34 -12.95 4.21
C ASN A 106 -27.75 -13.25 4.73
N ASP A 107 -27.86 -13.94 5.87
CA ASP A 107 -29.12 -14.08 6.63
C ASP A 107 -29.34 -12.91 7.61
N GLU A 108 -28.54 -11.84 7.51
CA GLU A 108 -28.59 -10.69 8.42
C GLU A 108 -29.91 -9.93 8.32
N GLN A 109 -30.55 -9.90 7.16
CA GLN A 109 -31.88 -9.29 7.02
C GLN A 109 -32.97 -10.14 7.67
N SER A 110 -32.91 -11.47 7.57
CA SER A 110 -33.85 -12.36 8.27
C SER A 110 -33.65 -12.26 9.79
N LYS A 111 -32.39 -12.26 10.26
CA LYS A 111 -32.06 -12.03 11.67
C LYS A 111 -32.53 -10.67 12.17
N ALA A 112 -32.40 -9.62 11.36
CA ALA A 112 -32.93 -8.30 11.68
C ALA A 112 -34.46 -8.34 11.78
N VAL A 113 -35.16 -9.00 10.84
CA VAL A 113 -36.63 -9.13 10.89
C VAL A 113 -37.11 -9.99 12.08
N GLU A 114 -36.34 -11.00 12.47
CA GLU A 114 -36.62 -11.84 13.65
C GLU A 114 -36.29 -11.12 14.97
N GLY A 115 -35.28 -10.24 14.95
CA GLY A 115 -34.88 -9.41 16.07
C GLY A 115 -36.00 -8.45 16.44
N LYS A 116 -36.58 -8.62 17.63
CA LYS A 116 -37.54 -7.67 18.19
C LYS A 116 -36.80 -6.70 19.11
N TRP A 117 -36.21 -5.65 18.55
CA TRP A 117 -35.62 -4.58 19.34
C TRP A 117 -36.70 -3.55 19.70
N VAL A 118 -37.00 -3.39 20.99
CA VAL A 118 -38.12 -2.58 21.48
C VAL A 118 -37.63 -1.60 22.56
N ASP A 119 -38.30 -0.44 22.67
CA ASP A 119 -38.16 0.57 23.74
C ASP A 119 -36.85 1.35 23.84
N THR A 120 -35.85 1.08 23.00
CA THR A 120 -34.60 1.88 22.93
C THR A 120 -34.14 2.11 21.49
N SER A 121 -33.25 3.09 21.30
CA SER A 121 -32.66 3.35 19.96
C SER A 121 -31.82 2.14 19.52
N PRO A 122 -31.98 1.62 18.29
CA PRO A 122 -31.09 0.59 17.76
C PRO A 122 -29.69 1.14 17.41
N PHE A 123 -29.53 2.47 17.41
CA PHE A 123 -28.27 3.17 17.21
C PHE A 123 -27.78 3.70 18.56
N VAL A 124 -26.53 3.39 18.93
CA VAL A 124 -25.95 3.69 20.25
C VAL A 124 -25.24 5.04 20.35
N GLY A 125 -25.20 5.78 19.25
CA GLY A 125 -24.56 7.10 19.21
C GLY A 125 -23.04 7.03 19.30
N LEU A 126 -22.46 7.82 20.19
CA LEU A 126 -21.00 7.90 20.39
C LEU A 126 -20.43 6.81 21.32
N SER A 127 -21.30 6.00 21.93
CA SER A 127 -20.89 4.88 22.77
C SER A 127 -20.47 3.69 21.90
N ALA A 128 -19.60 2.83 22.43
CA ALA A 128 -19.37 1.52 21.80
C ALA A 128 -20.59 0.62 22.00
N PHE A 129 -20.89 -0.23 21.02
CA PHE A 129 -21.91 -1.28 21.22
C PHE A 129 -21.40 -2.28 22.26
N SER A 130 -22.23 -2.59 23.25
CA SER A 130 -21.98 -3.63 24.25
C SER A 130 -22.58 -4.97 23.84
N SER A 131 -22.39 -5.99 24.67
CA SER A 131 -23.00 -7.31 24.44
C SER A 131 -24.53 -7.29 24.47
N ASN A 132 -25.15 -6.30 25.12
CA ASN A 132 -26.61 -6.15 25.16
C ASN A 132 -27.19 -5.71 23.81
N GLU A 133 -26.44 -4.94 23.03
CA GLU A 133 -26.85 -4.47 21.71
C GLU A 133 -26.41 -5.41 20.57
N SER A 134 -25.98 -6.64 20.88
CA SER A 134 -25.51 -7.58 19.85
C SER A 134 -26.57 -7.93 18.79
N GLN A 135 -27.85 -7.76 19.11
CA GLN A 135 -28.97 -8.02 18.18
C GLN A 135 -29.18 -6.91 17.15
N VAL A 136 -28.62 -5.73 17.40
CA VAL A 136 -28.68 -4.57 16.49
C VAL A 136 -27.29 -4.20 15.95
N PHE A 137 -26.27 -5.04 16.19
CA PHE A 137 -24.93 -4.88 15.65
C PHE A 137 -24.79 -5.65 14.33
N PHE A 138 -24.78 -4.93 13.21
CA PHE A 138 -24.73 -5.49 11.86
C PHE A 138 -23.57 -4.93 11.03
N GLY A 139 -23.26 -5.56 9.89
CA GLY A 139 -22.28 -5.05 8.93
C GLY A 139 -20.82 -5.37 9.24
N ARG A 140 -20.55 -6.18 10.28
CA ARG A 140 -19.18 -6.59 10.64
C ARG A 140 -18.99 -8.09 10.82
N ASP A 141 -19.93 -8.91 10.37
CA ASP A 141 -19.90 -10.37 10.57
C ASP A 141 -18.69 -11.06 9.93
N ALA A 142 -18.18 -10.53 8.80
CA ALA A 142 -16.98 -11.06 8.18
C ALA A 142 -15.77 -10.91 9.11
N LEU A 143 -15.55 -9.71 9.65
CA LEU A 143 -14.49 -9.45 10.62
C LEU A 143 -14.68 -10.23 11.92
N VAL A 144 -15.91 -10.39 12.40
CA VAL A 144 -16.21 -11.23 13.58
C VAL A 144 -15.82 -12.69 13.32
N ARG A 145 -16.15 -13.24 12.14
CA ARG A 145 -15.74 -14.60 11.76
C ARG A 145 -14.23 -14.74 11.68
N ASP A 146 -13.54 -13.74 11.14
CA ASP A 146 -12.08 -13.74 11.07
C ASP A 146 -11.47 -13.70 12.47
N LEU A 147 -11.97 -12.83 13.37
CA LEU A 147 -11.58 -12.79 14.79
C LEU A 147 -11.72 -14.15 15.46
N ILE A 148 -12.86 -14.83 15.27
CA ILE A 148 -13.12 -16.15 15.84
C ILE A 148 -12.16 -17.20 15.26
N SER A 149 -11.96 -17.20 13.94
CA SER A 149 -11.03 -18.13 13.29
C SER A 149 -9.60 -17.95 13.81
N LYS A 150 -9.16 -16.69 13.98
CA LYS A 150 -7.84 -16.38 14.52
C LYS A 150 -7.72 -16.78 15.98
N ALA A 151 -8.74 -16.52 16.81
CA ALA A 151 -8.73 -16.96 18.20
C ALA A 151 -8.51 -18.48 18.28
N ALA A 152 -9.23 -19.27 17.47
CA ALA A 152 -9.08 -20.72 17.44
C ALA A 152 -7.66 -21.18 17.04
N GLU A 153 -7.06 -20.49 16.06
CA GLU A 153 -5.66 -20.71 15.68
C GLU A 153 -4.68 -20.42 16.82
N LEU A 154 -4.94 -19.39 17.63
CA LEU A 154 -4.08 -19.02 18.75
C LEU A 154 -4.14 -20.01 19.92
N PHE A 155 -5.33 -20.54 20.24
CA PHE A 155 -5.48 -21.61 21.23
C PHE A 155 -4.76 -22.89 20.81
N ASN A 156 -4.87 -23.27 19.54
CA ASN A 156 -4.14 -24.43 18.98
C ASN A 156 -2.61 -24.28 19.05
N ARG A 157 -2.12 -23.05 19.22
CA ARG A 157 -0.70 -22.71 19.31
C ARG A 157 -0.22 -22.47 20.74
N GLN A 158 -1.07 -22.67 21.75
CA GLN A 158 -0.74 -22.42 23.16
C GLN A 158 -0.34 -20.98 23.46
N ARG A 159 -0.89 -20.00 22.72
CA ARG A 159 -0.72 -18.56 23.01
C ARG A 159 -1.89 -17.72 22.50
N PRO A 160 -3.11 -17.87 23.07
CA PRO A 160 -4.30 -17.02 22.87
C PRO A 160 -4.07 -15.56 23.27
N PHE A 161 -3.24 -14.87 22.49
CA PHE A 161 -2.89 -13.47 22.66
C PHE A 161 -3.05 -12.77 21.31
N MET A 162 -3.97 -11.83 21.24
CA MET A 162 -4.41 -11.16 20.01
C MET A 162 -4.28 -9.65 20.11
N LEU A 163 -3.79 -9.03 19.04
CA LEU A 163 -3.71 -7.58 18.88
C LEU A 163 -4.72 -7.10 17.83
N VAL A 164 -5.56 -6.12 18.17
CA VAL A 164 -6.58 -5.55 17.28
C VAL A 164 -6.20 -4.11 16.98
N LEU A 165 -5.82 -3.86 15.73
CA LEU A 165 -5.31 -2.57 15.26
C LEU A 165 -6.28 -1.91 14.29
N GLY A 166 -6.29 -0.59 14.21
CA GLY A 166 -7.09 0.12 13.20
C GLY A 166 -7.25 1.60 13.50
N PRO A 167 -7.64 2.43 12.52
CA PRO A 167 -7.78 3.87 12.71
C PRO A 167 -8.82 4.23 13.77
N SER A 168 -8.74 5.45 14.31
CA SER A 168 -9.77 5.95 15.24
C SER A 168 -11.14 5.96 14.55
N GLY A 169 -12.18 5.56 15.28
CA GLY A 169 -13.54 5.49 14.73
C GLY A 169 -13.83 4.31 13.79
N SER A 170 -12.93 3.33 13.60
CA SER A 170 -13.24 2.14 12.76
C SER A 170 -14.17 1.11 13.43
N GLY A 171 -14.57 1.35 14.69
CA GLY A 171 -15.48 0.48 15.44
C GLY A 171 -14.83 -0.72 16.14
N LYS A 172 -13.54 -0.63 16.50
CA LYS A 172 -12.77 -1.72 17.16
C LYS A 172 -13.43 -2.22 18.44
N SER A 173 -13.78 -1.31 19.36
CA SER A 173 -14.41 -1.65 20.63
C SER A 173 -15.77 -2.33 20.42
N SER A 174 -16.64 -1.74 19.58
CA SER A 174 -17.94 -2.31 19.22
C SER A 174 -17.82 -3.70 18.59
N LEU A 175 -16.81 -3.91 17.72
CA LEU A 175 -16.53 -5.20 17.09
C LEU A 175 -16.22 -6.28 18.14
N ILE A 176 -15.44 -5.95 19.16
CA ILE A 176 -15.10 -6.89 20.23
C ILE A 176 -16.29 -7.14 21.17
N HIS A 177 -16.94 -6.08 21.64
CA HIS A 177 -17.98 -6.18 22.67
C HIS A 177 -19.34 -6.70 22.19
N ALA A 178 -19.77 -6.30 20.99
CA ALA A 178 -21.08 -6.69 20.45
C ALA A 178 -20.98 -7.81 19.40
N GLY A 179 -19.84 -7.90 18.70
CA GLY A 179 -19.60 -8.92 17.69
C GLY A 179 -18.93 -10.19 18.24
N PHE A 180 -17.75 -10.03 18.84
CA PHE A 180 -16.86 -11.14 19.17
C PHE A 180 -17.20 -11.83 20.50
N LEU A 181 -17.22 -11.10 21.61
CA LEU A 181 -17.44 -11.62 22.96
C LEU A 181 -18.76 -12.41 23.10
N PRO A 182 -19.92 -11.93 22.59
CA PRO A 182 -21.19 -12.66 22.73
C PRO A 182 -21.18 -14.05 22.08
N LYS A 183 -20.34 -14.26 21.05
CA LYS A 183 -20.20 -15.57 20.40
C LYS A 183 -19.42 -16.55 21.27
N LEU A 184 -18.36 -16.06 21.94
CA LEU A 184 -17.52 -16.86 22.84
C LEU A 184 -18.25 -17.20 24.15
N LEU A 185 -18.99 -16.25 24.72
CA LEU A 185 -19.76 -16.41 25.96
C LEU A 185 -21.04 -17.26 25.78
N SER A 186 -21.42 -17.56 24.53
CA SER A 186 -22.56 -18.43 24.28
C SER A 186 -22.33 -19.83 24.84
N LYS A 187 -23.33 -20.46 25.46
CA LYS A 187 -23.19 -21.79 26.10
C LYS A 187 -22.68 -22.91 25.17
N LYS A 188 -22.77 -22.72 23.85
CA LYS A 188 -22.27 -23.68 22.85
C LYS A 188 -20.80 -23.44 22.50
N GLY A 189 -20.25 -22.29 22.87
CA GLY A 189 -19.00 -21.77 22.34
C GLY A 189 -19.08 -21.54 20.82
N ILE A 190 -17.95 -21.19 20.23
CA ILE A 190 -17.80 -21.10 18.77
C ILE A 190 -16.39 -21.53 18.36
N ASN A 191 -16.27 -22.27 17.25
CA ASN A 191 -15.01 -22.79 16.72
C ASN A 191 -14.11 -23.47 17.77
N GLY A 192 -14.70 -24.21 18.71
CA GLY A 192 -13.95 -24.92 19.76
C GLY A 192 -13.42 -24.01 20.85
N ILE A 193 -14.00 -22.82 21.06
CA ILE A 193 -13.68 -21.94 22.20
C ILE A 193 -14.96 -21.62 22.95
N TYR A 194 -14.90 -21.69 24.27
CA TYR A 194 -15.95 -21.25 25.18
C TYR A 194 -15.34 -20.31 26.22
N ALA A 195 -15.91 -19.11 26.35
CA ALA A 195 -15.53 -18.19 27.40
C ALA A 195 -16.51 -18.32 28.56
N SER A 196 -16.00 -18.62 29.76
CA SER A 196 -16.81 -18.68 30.99
C SER A 196 -17.26 -17.29 31.40
N ASP A 197 -16.31 -16.36 31.41
CA ASP A 197 -16.53 -14.95 31.66
C ASP A 197 -15.45 -14.10 30.98
N HIS A 198 -15.59 -12.78 31.07
CA HIS A 198 -14.64 -11.82 30.55
C HIS A 198 -14.46 -10.66 31.50
N LEU A 199 -13.32 -9.98 31.40
CA LEU A 199 -13.13 -8.64 31.93
C LEU A 199 -12.77 -7.69 30.79
N SER A 200 -13.18 -6.44 30.93
CA SER A 200 -12.80 -5.41 29.98
C SER A 200 -12.75 -4.03 30.61
N PHE A 201 -11.81 -3.22 30.14
CA PHE A 201 -11.67 -1.82 30.53
C PHE A 201 -10.93 -1.01 29.46
N ASP A 202 -11.21 0.30 29.45
CA ASP A 202 -10.50 1.30 28.67
C ASP A 202 -9.36 1.89 29.51
N LEU A 203 -8.12 1.84 29.00
CA LEU A 203 -6.96 2.39 29.69
C LEU A 203 -7.04 3.91 29.89
N ALA A 204 -7.83 4.63 29.10
CA ALA A 204 -8.10 6.05 29.32
C ALA A 204 -8.91 6.33 30.60
N ASP A 205 -9.61 5.33 31.14
CA ASP A 205 -10.39 5.44 32.37
C ASP A 205 -9.58 5.09 33.62
N ILE A 206 -8.36 4.57 33.44
CA ILE A 206 -7.46 4.16 34.52
C ILE A 206 -6.43 5.27 34.74
N ASN A 207 -6.29 5.68 36.01
CA ASN A 207 -5.27 6.64 36.40
C ASN A 207 -3.93 5.93 36.62
N ILE A 208 -3.09 5.88 35.59
CA ILE A 208 -1.80 5.19 35.63
C ILE A 208 -0.71 6.03 36.34
N ASP A 209 -0.98 7.32 36.63
CA ASP A 209 -0.05 8.27 37.25
C ASP A 209 0.48 7.85 38.64
N THR A 210 -0.14 6.84 39.27
CA THR A 210 0.24 6.41 40.64
C THR A 210 1.25 5.26 40.62
N SER A 211 1.15 4.36 39.64
CA SER A 211 2.02 3.18 39.47
C SER A 211 1.68 2.48 38.16
N ALA A 212 2.70 2.00 37.43
CA ALA A 212 2.52 1.14 36.26
C ALA A 212 1.62 -0.08 36.57
N PHE A 213 1.74 -0.62 37.79
CA PHE A 213 1.05 -1.82 38.24
C PHE A 213 -0.43 -1.61 38.57
N THR A 214 -0.95 -0.37 38.48
CA THR A 214 -2.38 -0.07 38.61
C THR A 214 -3.22 -0.90 37.63
N ILE A 215 -2.68 -1.20 36.43
CA ILE A 215 -3.34 -2.07 35.46
C ILE A 215 -3.55 -3.49 36.02
N VAL A 216 -2.59 -4.00 36.79
CA VAL A 216 -2.68 -5.33 37.40
C VAL A 216 -3.66 -5.33 38.56
N GLU A 217 -3.71 -4.24 39.34
CA GLU A 217 -4.75 -4.06 40.35
C GLU A 217 -6.14 -4.02 39.72
N GLU A 218 -6.31 -3.33 38.61
CA GLU A 218 -7.60 -3.23 37.91
C GLU A 218 -8.04 -4.57 37.29
N ILE A 219 -7.09 -5.35 36.76
CA ILE A 219 -7.31 -6.75 36.35
C ILE A 219 -7.76 -7.56 37.57
N ALA A 220 -7.05 -7.45 38.69
CA ALA A 220 -7.37 -8.19 39.92
C ALA A 220 -8.77 -7.83 40.45
N ILE A 221 -9.13 -6.54 40.48
CA ILE A 221 -10.46 -6.07 40.92
C ILE A 221 -11.56 -6.77 40.10
N ARG A 222 -11.46 -6.75 38.77
CA ARG A 222 -12.47 -7.40 37.91
C ARG A 222 -12.43 -8.92 37.95
N MET A 223 -11.26 -9.52 38.20
CA MET A 223 -11.15 -10.96 38.37
C MET A 223 -11.88 -11.44 39.64
N LEU A 224 -12.04 -10.60 40.67
CA LEU A 224 -12.81 -10.99 41.86
C LEU A 224 -14.29 -11.24 41.56
N ASP A 225 -14.83 -10.62 40.51
CA ASP A 225 -16.21 -10.83 40.08
C ASP A 225 -16.39 -12.15 39.30
N TRP A 226 -15.29 -12.82 38.93
CA TRP A 226 -15.37 -14.11 38.24
C TRP A 226 -15.84 -15.23 39.16
N GLY A 227 -16.72 -16.07 38.64
CA GLY A 227 -17.25 -17.21 39.35
C GLY A 227 -18.55 -17.67 38.71
N ASN A 228 -19.34 -18.39 39.49
CA ASN A 228 -20.72 -18.72 39.14
C ASN A 228 -21.67 -18.08 40.16
N ASN A 229 -22.98 -18.26 39.98
CA ASN A 229 -23.98 -17.66 40.87
C ASN A 229 -23.89 -18.12 42.34
N GLU A 230 -23.12 -19.17 42.66
CA GLU A 230 -23.03 -19.79 43.99
C GLU A 230 -21.66 -19.62 44.66
N THR A 231 -20.58 -19.47 43.89
CA THR A 231 -19.19 -19.44 44.38
C THR A 231 -18.31 -18.53 43.53
N GLY A 232 -17.57 -17.63 44.18
CA GLY A 232 -16.57 -16.79 43.54
C GLY A 232 -15.26 -17.56 43.32
N LEU A 233 -14.66 -17.42 42.14
CA LEU A 233 -13.39 -18.08 41.80
C LEU A 233 -12.26 -17.69 42.78
N PHE A 234 -12.24 -16.43 43.20
CA PHE A 234 -11.24 -15.86 44.10
C PHE A 234 -11.81 -15.50 45.48
N ASP A 235 -12.84 -16.22 45.96
CA ASP A 235 -13.35 -16.06 47.32
C ASP A 235 -12.22 -16.12 48.36
N GLY A 236 -12.17 -15.10 49.22
CA GLY A 236 -11.14 -14.92 50.24
C GLY A 236 -9.91 -14.10 49.82
N PHE A 237 -9.83 -13.64 48.56
CA PHE A 237 -8.79 -12.71 48.11
C PHE A 237 -9.27 -11.26 48.23
N SER A 238 -8.36 -10.35 48.57
CA SER A 238 -8.53 -8.92 48.28
C SER A 238 -7.91 -8.59 46.92
N ALA A 239 -8.34 -7.48 46.31
CA ALA A 239 -7.78 -7.02 45.05
C ALA A 239 -6.26 -6.83 45.12
N SER A 240 -5.76 -6.26 46.22
CA SER A 240 -4.32 -6.07 46.45
C SER A 240 -3.55 -7.39 46.55
N ILE A 241 -4.08 -8.39 47.26
CA ILE A 241 -3.42 -9.71 47.40
C ILE A 241 -3.42 -10.45 46.06
N LEU A 242 -4.52 -10.36 45.30
CA LEU A 242 -4.61 -10.98 43.99
C LEU A 242 -3.66 -10.32 42.99
N ALA A 243 -3.55 -8.98 42.99
CA ALA A 243 -2.61 -8.23 42.17
C ALA A 243 -1.15 -8.57 42.51
N GLU A 244 -0.82 -8.63 43.80
CA GLU A 244 0.52 -9.05 44.26
C GLU A 244 0.85 -10.47 43.76
N LYS A 245 -0.09 -11.42 43.90
CA LYS A 245 0.09 -12.81 43.44
C LYS A 245 0.19 -12.94 41.92
N LEU A 246 -0.55 -12.13 41.16
CA LEU A 246 -0.43 -12.07 39.70
C LEU A 246 1.02 -11.70 39.31
N LEU A 247 1.62 -10.73 40.00
CA LEU A 247 3.00 -10.31 39.73
C LEU A 247 4.06 -11.29 40.26
N SER A 248 3.90 -11.78 41.48
CA SER A 248 4.94 -12.58 42.16
C SER A 248 4.86 -14.07 41.83
N SER A 249 3.68 -14.61 41.52
CA SER A 249 3.43 -16.05 41.40
C SER A 249 2.23 -16.36 40.48
N PRO A 250 2.24 -15.94 39.19
CA PRO A 250 1.10 -16.08 38.27
C PRO A 250 0.65 -17.53 38.09
N GLN A 251 1.57 -18.50 38.19
CA GLN A 251 1.23 -19.93 38.08
C GLN A 251 0.20 -20.38 39.13
N GLN A 252 0.24 -19.84 40.36
CA GLN A 252 -0.75 -20.18 41.39
C GLN A 252 -2.17 -19.75 41.00
N ILE A 253 -2.28 -18.62 40.30
CA ILE A 253 -3.56 -18.11 39.80
C ILE A 253 -4.06 -18.97 38.64
N ILE A 254 -3.16 -19.33 37.71
CA ILE A 254 -3.45 -20.25 36.60
C ILE A 254 -3.94 -21.60 37.11
N ASP A 255 -3.25 -22.20 38.09
CA ASP A 255 -3.63 -23.51 38.65
C ASP A 255 -4.99 -23.45 39.37
N ARG A 256 -5.31 -22.32 40.01
CA ARG A 256 -6.62 -22.10 40.65
C ARG A 256 -7.73 -21.98 39.61
N VAL A 257 -7.53 -21.18 38.56
CA VAL A 257 -8.48 -21.05 37.45
C VAL A 257 -8.72 -22.40 36.78
N LYS A 258 -7.65 -23.17 36.54
CA LYS A 258 -7.73 -24.53 35.99
C LYS A 258 -8.59 -25.43 36.87
N SER A 259 -8.31 -25.47 38.17
CA SER A 259 -9.05 -26.29 39.13
C SER A 259 -10.53 -25.92 39.19
N TRP A 260 -10.85 -24.63 39.05
CA TRP A 260 -12.24 -24.18 39.02
C TRP A 260 -12.96 -24.59 37.73
N LEU A 261 -12.31 -24.44 36.56
CA LEU A 261 -12.87 -24.88 35.27
C LEU A 261 -13.07 -26.40 35.24
N ASP A 262 -12.13 -27.17 35.77
CA ASP A 262 -12.23 -28.63 35.86
C ASP A 262 -13.42 -29.09 36.72
N VAL A 263 -13.81 -28.31 37.74
CA VAL A 263 -14.91 -28.64 38.66
C VAL A 263 -16.27 -28.17 38.12
N TYR A 264 -16.35 -26.93 37.63
CA TYR A 264 -17.62 -26.28 37.30
C TYR A 264 -17.95 -26.30 35.81
N GLU A 265 -16.98 -26.58 34.93
CA GLU A 265 -17.17 -26.74 33.48
C GLU A 265 -16.66 -28.08 32.89
N PRO A 266 -16.90 -29.25 33.52
CA PRO A 266 -16.26 -30.52 33.12
C PRO A 266 -16.73 -31.11 31.77
N ASN A 267 -17.73 -30.50 31.10
CA ASN A 267 -18.48 -31.10 29.98
C ASN A 267 -18.40 -30.35 28.63
N THR A 268 -17.41 -29.47 28.41
CA THR A 268 -17.16 -28.86 27.10
C THR A 268 -16.34 -29.81 26.21
N THR A 269 -16.91 -30.98 25.87
CA THR A 269 -16.23 -32.13 25.22
C THR A 269 -15.48 -31.87 23.88
N ASN A 270 -15.42 -30.64 23.36
CA ASN A 270 -14.65 -30.28 22.15
C ASN A 270 -14.17 -28.82 22.12
N SER A 271 -14.17 -28.09 23.25
CA SER A 271 -13.83 -26.65 23.26
C SER A 271 -12.80 -26.29 24.34
N TYR A 272 -11.89 -25.37 24.04
CA TYR A 272 -11.06 -24.69 25.03
C TYR A 272 -11.96 -23.81 25.93
N SER A 273 -12.05 -24.13 27.21
CA SER A 273 -12.68 -23.27 28.22
C SER A 273 -11.67 -22.23 28.72
N CYS A 274 -12.03 -20.95 28.66
CA CYS A 274 -11.13 -19.85 29.02
C CYS A 274 -11.87 -18.65 29.63
N PHE A 275 -11.10 -17.72 30.21
CA PHE A 275 -11.54 -16.37 30.54
C PHE A 275 -10.96 -15.36 29.53
N VAL A 276 -11.70 -14.31 29.20
CA VAL A 276 -11.24 -13.30 28.24
C VAL A 276 -10.81 -12.01 28.95
N ILE A 277 -9.64 -11.49 28.60
CA ILE A 277 -9.11 -10.21 29.08
C ILE A 277 -9.07 -9.25 27.88
N VAL A 278 -9.90 -8.21 27.91
CA VAL A 278 -9.94 -7.18 26.86
C VAL A 278 -9.41 -5.86 27.40
N ILE A 279 -8.28 -5.40 26.89
CA ILE A 279 -7.69 -4.11 27.24
C ILE A 279 -7.86 -3.18 26.04
N ASP A 280 -8.67 -2.14 26.20
CA ASP A 280 -8.94 -1.14 25.16
C ASP A 280 -8.04 0.10 25.31
N ARG A 281 -7.83 0.80 24.19
CA ARG A 281 -6.95 1.98 24.04
C ARG A 281 -5.55 1.77 24.62
N LEU A 282 -4.88 0.69 24.21
CA LEU A 282 -3.49 0.40 24.57
C LEU A 282 -2.55 1.59 24.29
N GLU A 283 -2.85 2.41 23.29
CA GLU A 283 -2.10 3.62 22.98
C GLU A 283 -1.91 4.56 24.18
N VAL A 284 -2.85 4.63 25.13
CA VAL A 284 -2.75 5.50 26.31
C VAL A 284 -1.57 5.05 27.18
N PHE A 285 -1.48 3.75 27.44
CA PHE A 285 -0.40 3.15 28.23
C PHE A 285 0.94 3.22 27.49
N LEU A 286 0.95 3.06 26.17
CA LEU A 286 2.16 3.16 25.37
C LEU A 286 2.69 4.60 25.31
N ALA A 287 1.80 5.59 25.20
CA ALA A 287 2.15 7.01 25.13
C ALA A 287 2.61 7.61 26.46
N ASP A 288 2.24 7.00 27.58
CA ASP A 288 2.57 7.50 28.91
C ASP A 288 4.09 7.39 29.18
N THR A 289 4.76 8.54 29.28
CA THR A 289 6.21 8.62 29.55
C THR A 289 6.56 8.58 31.03
N THR A 290 5.58 8.63 31.94
CA THR A 290 5.82 8.55 33.39
C THR A 290 6.14 7.12 33.83
N ILE A 291 5.75 6.14 33.01
CA ILE A 291 5.93 4.71 33.26
C ILE A 291 7.22 4.23 32.59
N ASP A 292 8.13 3.66 33.38
CA ASP A 292 9.36 3.08 32.86
C ASP A 292 9.06 1.89 31.91
N GLU A 293 9.82 1.77 30.82
CA GLU A 293 9.66 0.69 29.85
C GLU A 293 9.83 -0.69 30.51
N LYS A 294 10.64 -0.79 31.57
CA LYS A 294 10.83 -2.03 32.33
C LYS A 294 9.53 -2.49 33.00
N ASP A 295 8.74 -1.57 33.52
CA ASP A 295 7.47 -1.89 34.15
C ASP A 295 6.43 -2.27 33.09
N LYS A 296 6.41 -1.58 31.94
CA LYS A 296 5.59 -1.98 30.78
C LYS A 296 5.89 -3.41 30.33
N ARG A 297 7.17 -3.77 30.24
CA ARG A 297 7.62 -5.15 29.91
C ARG A 297 7.14 -6.16 30.96
N THR A 298 7.18 -5.81 32.24
CA THR A 298 6.72 -6.69 33.32
C THR A 298 5.23 -7.03 33.18
N ILE A 299 4.40 -6.06 32.84
CA ILE A 299 2.96 -6.26 32.63
C ILE A 299 2.70 -7.09 31.37
N PHE A 300 3.39 -6.82 30.25
CA PHE A 300 3.24 -7.64 29.05
C PHE A 300 3.70 -9.09 29.26
N ASN A 301 4.76 -9.32 30.05
CA ASN A 301 5.19 -10.67 30.43
C ASN A 301 4.13 -11.40 31.27
N LEU A 302 3.45 -10.70 32.18
CA LEU A 302 2.34 -11.27 32.95
C LEU A 302 1.19 -11.69 32.02
N LEU A 303 0.76 -10.80 31.11
CA LEU A 303 -0.32 -11.11 30.16
C LEU A 303 0.06 -12.26 29.22
N GLU A 304 1.32 -12.33 28.80
CA GLU A 304 1.84 -13.46 28.03
C GLU A 304 1.77 -14.76 28.84
N ALA A 305 2.25 -14.77 30.09
CA ALA A 305 2.23 -15.95 30.94
C ALA A 305 0.80 -16.47 31.19
N LEU A 306 -0.17 -15.57 31.40
CA LEU A 306 -1.58 -15.94 31.49
C LEU A 306 -2.07 -16.57 30.17
N SER A 307 -1.73 -15.99 29.02
CA SER A 307 -2.15 -16.52 27.71
C SER A 307 -1.53 -17.90 27.40
N GLU A 308 -0.26 -18.13 27.75
CA GLU A 308 0.46 -19.38 27.47
C GLU A 308 -0.14 -20.59 28.22
N SER A 309 -0.96 -20.34 29.26
CA SER A 309 -1.70 -21.39 29.96
C SER A 309 -2.87 -22.00 29.15
N ASN A 310 -3.27 -21.36 28.05
CA ASN A 310 -4.50 -21.67 27.30
C ASN A 310 -5.81 -21.52 28.08
N LEU A 311 -5.78 -20.93 29.28
CA LEU A 311 -6.98 -20.63 30.07
C LEU A 311 -7.42 -19.17 29.94
N PHE A 312 -6.62 -18.32 29.28
CA PHE A 312 -6.88 -16.90 29.13
C PHE A 312 -6.75 -16.48 27.68
N LEU A 313 -7.77 -15.83 27.12
CA LEU A 313 -7.67 -15.12 25.86
C LEU A 313 -7.40 -13.64 26.11
N VAL A 314 -6.20 -13.17 25.79
CA VAL A 314 -5.82 -11.76 25.91
C VAL A 314 -6.06 -11.05 24.59
N VAL A 315 -6.88 -10.00 24.60
CA VAL A 315 -7.18 -9.14 23.45
C VAL A 315 -6.76 -7.72 23.79
N LEU A 316 -5.76 -7.21 23.07
CA LEU A 316 -5.32 -5.82 23.20
C LEU A 316 -5.81 -5.02 21.99
N ILE A 317 -6.46 -3.88 22.23
CA ILE A 317 -6.97 -3.00 21.18
C ILE A 317 -6.14 -1.73 21.15
N SER A 318 -5.64 -1.34 19.97
CA SER A 318 -4.84 -0.13 19.79
C SER A 318 -5.13 0.57 18.47
N ARG A 319 -4.82 1.86 18.37
CA ARG A 319 -4.75 2.53 17.07
C ARG A 319 -3.51 2.13 16.26
N ASN A 320 -3.62 2.21 14.93
CA ASN A 320 -2.55 1.84 14.00
C ASN A 320 -1.39 2.86 13.95
N ASP A 321 -1.61 4.13 14.31
CA ASP A 321 -0.58 5.16 14.40
C ASP A 321 0.38 4.97 15.59
N PHE A 322 0.01 4.15 16.58
CA PHE A 322 0.87 3.73 17.69
C PHE A 322 1.67 2.45 17.40
N TYR A 323 1.64 1.98 16.15
CA TYR A 323 2.41 0.81 15.74
C TYR A 323 3.93 0.93 16.02
N PRO A 324 4.60 2.08 15.83
CA PRO A 324 6.00 2.23 16.20
C PRO A 324 6.29 1.89 17.67
N GLN A 325 5.45 2.36 18.60
CA GLN A 325 5.56 2.07 20.03
C GLN A 325 5.24 0.61 20.35
N ILE A 326 4.30 -0.02 19.64
CA ILE A 326 4.04 -1.46 19.78
C ILE A 326 5.26 -2.28 19.34
N SER A 327 5.95 -1.85 18.28
CA SER A 327 7.07 -2.58 17.69
C SER A 327 8.32 -2.65 18.59
N THR A 328 8.42 -1.82 19.64
CA THR A 328 9.54 -1.83 20.60
C THR A 328 9.44 -2.97 21.63
N PHE A 329 8.27 -3.63 21.72
CA PHE A 329 8.02 -4.72 22.65
C PHE A 329 7.96 -6.07 21.91
N ASP A 330 9.01 -6.87 22.04
CA ASP A 330 9.10 -8.20 21.42
C ASP A 330 7.90 -9.10 21.76
N ILE A 331 7.36 -9.03 22.98
CA ILE A 331 6.18 -9.80 23.42
C ILE A 331 4.95 -9.51 22.55
N LEU A 332 4.71 -8.24 22.19
CA LEU A 332 3.59 -7.85 21.34
C LEU A 332 3.83 -8.25 19.88
N MET A 333 5.10 -8.34 19.48
CA MET A 333 5.54 -8.62 18.12
C MET A 333 5.77 -10.11 17.81
N LYS A 334 5.99 -10.94 18.84
CA LYS A 334 6.27 -12.39 18.76
C LYS A 334 5.25 -13.14 17.91
N ASN A 335 4.00 -12.71 17.98
CA ASN A 335 2.91 -13.29 17.21
C ASN A 335 2.59 -12.54 15.89
N LYS A 336 3.17 -11.36 15.62
CA LYS A 336 2.89 -10.58 14.39
C LYS A 336 3.30 -11.33 13.13
N GLY A 337 4.52 -11.89 13.11
CA GLY A 337 5.04 -12.67 11.98
C GLY A 337 4.31 -13.99 11.71
N ARG A 338 3.30 -14.34 12.53
CA ARG A 338 2.56 -15.61 12.46
C ARG A 338 1.03 -15.43 12.51
N GLY A 339 0.54 -14.20 12.34
CA GLY A 339 -0.88 -13.92 12.07
C GLY A 339 -1.77 -13.48 13.24
N ALA A 340 -1.27 -13.26 14.46
CA ALA A 340 -2.12 -12.94 15.62
C ALA A 340 -2.53 -11.46 15.80
N HIS A 341 -2.36 -10.64 14.76
CA HIS A 341 -2.95 -9.31 14.74
C HIS A 341 -4.09 -9.26 13.72
N ILE A 342 -5.07 -8.40 13.97
CA ILE A 342 -6.15 -8.11 13.02
C ILE A 342 -6.18 -6.61 12.80
N ASP A 343 -6.09 -6.22 11.54
CA ASP A 343 -6.28 -4.84 11.12
C ASP A 343 -7.76 -4.61 10.78
N VAL A 344 -8.40 -3.77 11.57
CA VAL A 344 -9.80 -3.37 11.44
C VAL A 344 -9.87 -2.16 10.53
N SER A 345 -10.07 -2.43 9.24
CA SER A 345 -10.31 -1.40 8.23
C SER A 345 -11.66 -0.70 8.44
N PRO A 346 -11.80 0.57 7.99
CA PRO A 346 -13.11 1.21 7.89
C PRO A 346 -14.11 0.33 7.10
N PRO A 347 -15.41 0.33 7.43
CA PRO A 347 -16.39 -0.51 6.74
C PRO A 347 -16.52 -0.12 5.27
N SER A 348 -16.66 -1.14 4.41
CA SER A 348 -17.01 -0.95 3.00
C SER A 348 -18.43 -0.39 2.83
N VAL A 349 -18.77 0.12 1.65
CA VAL A 349 -20.12 0.63 1.34
C VAL A 349 -21.20 -0.43 1.60
N SER A 350 -20.93 -1.71 1.31
CA SER A 350 -21.88 -2.79 1.61
C SER A 350 -22.07 -3.02 3.11
N GLU A 351 -21.01 -2.90 3.89
CA GLU A 351 -21.05 -3.03 5.34
C GLU A 351 -21.74 -1.81 5.98
N LEU A 352 -21.46 -0.60 5.51
CA LEU A 352 -22.18 0.63 5.89
C LEU A 352 -23.68 0.51 5.61
N GLY A 353 -24.06 -0.03 4.44
CA GLY A 353 -25.45 -0.29 4.11
C GLY A 353 -26.13 -1.20 5.13
N GLN A 354 -25.43 -2.22 5.63
CA GLN A 354 -25.94 -3.10 6.69
C GLN A 354 -26.03 -2.37 8.04
N VAL A 355 -24.98 -1.62 8.42
CA VAL A 355 -24.92 -0.80 9.64
C VAL A 355 -26.06 0.23 9.71
N ILE A 356 -26.49 0.78 8.56
CA ILE A 356 -27.58 1.76 8.49
C ILE A 356 -28.94 1.06 8.50
N LYS A 357 -29.15 0.11 7.58
CA LYS A 357 -30.48 -0.42 7.26
C LYS A 357 -30.96 -1.48 8.24
N LEU A 358 -30.10 -2.40 8.66
CA LEU A 358 -30.51 -3.57 9.43
C LEU A 358 -30.91 -3.28 10.88
N PRO A 359 -30.24 -2.38 11.64
CA PRO A 359 -30.72 -2.00 12.96
C PRO A 359 -32.11 -1.33 12.91
N ALA A 360 -32.38 -0.56 11.86
CA ALA A 360 -33.70 0.05 11.64
C ALA A 360 -34.78 -1.02 11.39
N ILE A 361 -34.47 -2.05 10.59
CA ILE A 361 -35.38 -3.18 10.37
C ILE A 361 -35.65 -3.93 11.68
N ALA A 362 -34.61 -4.19 12.49
CA ALA A 362 -34.74 -4.86 13.79
C ALA A 362 -35.56 -4.07 14.82
N ALA A 363 -35.63 -2.75 14.67
CA ALA A 363 -36.47 -1.87 15.50
C ALA A 363 -37.80 -1.50 14.85
N ASP A 364 -38.17 -2.13 13.72
CA ASP A 364 -39.40 -1.86 12.97
C ASP A 364 -39.55 -0.36 12.58
N LEU A 365 -38.45 0.23 12.10
CA LEU A 365 -38.36 1.61 11.62
C LEU A 365 -38.39 1.64 10.08
N SER A 366 -38.95 2.72 9.55
CA SER A 366 -39.02 3.00 8.11
C SER A 366 -38.35 4.33 7.78
N TRP A 367 -37.84 4.45 6.55
CA TRP A 367 -37.16 5.63 6.05
C TRP A 367 -38.09 6.48 5.19
N GLU A 368 -38.05 7.80 5.34
CA GLU A 368 -38.77 8.71 4.45
C GLU A 368 -38.23 8.60 3.01
N LYS A 369 -39.15 8.67 2.05
CA LYS A 369 -38.84 8.64 0.63
C LYS A 369 -38.93 10.06 0.06
N ASP A 370 -37.90 10.49 -0.65
CA ASP A 370 -37.89 11.78 -1.34
C ASP A 370 -38.75 11.68 -2.61
N GLU A 371 -39.79 12.52 -2.70
CA GLU A 371 -40.71 12.54 -3.84
C GLU A 371 -40.04 13.04 -5.14
N ALA A 372 -38.99 13.85 -5.05
CA ALA A 372 -38.31 14.43 -6.21
C ALA A 372 -37.29 13.46 -6.83
N THR A 373 -36.55 12.73 -6.00
CA THR A 373 -35.46 11.83 -6.44
C THR A 373 -35.84 10.35 -6.42
N ASN A 374 -36.99 10.02 -5.82
CA ASN A 374 -37.45 8.65 -5.57
C ASN A 374 -36.49 7.82 -4.67
N ALA A 375 -35.46 8.45 -4.09
CA ALA A 375 -34.49 7.84 -3.18
C ALA A 375 -35.02 7.79 -1.74
N THR A 376 -34.60 6.77 -0.99
CA THR A 376 -34.92 6.64 0.44
C THR A 376 -33.85 7.30 1.30
N LEU A 377 -34.21 7.78 2.49
CA LEU A 377 -33.28 8.48 3.38
C LEU A 377 -32.04 7.62 3.73
N ASP A 378 -32.19 6.30 3.89
CA ASP A 378 -31.05 5.40 4.10
C ASP A 378 -30.10 5.33 2.91
N ASP A 379 -30.59 5.45 1.67
CA ASP A 379 -29.71 5.54 0.48
C ASP A 379 -28.94 6.87 0.47
N ILE A 380 -29.59 7.98 0.87
CA ILE A 380 -28.96 9.30 0.98
C ILE A 380 -27.86 9.27 2.06
N ILE A 381 -28.17 8.74 3.26
CA ILE A 381 -27.21 8.60 4.36
C ILE A 381 -26.06 7.68 3.97
N LEU A 382 -26.33 6.58 3.26
CA LEU A 382 -25.29 5.68 2.76
C LEU A 382 -24.36 6.38 1.76
N GLY A 383 -24.91 7.18 0.86
CA GLY A 383 -24.12 7.99 -0.08
C GLY A 383 -23.21 8.99 0.64
N ASP A 384 -23.76 9.74 1.61
CA ASP A 384 -22.99 10.69 2.43
C ASP A 384 -21.91 9.96 3.26
N ALA A 385 -22.23 8.79 3.84
CA ALA A 385 -21.30 8.00 4.65
C ALA A 385 -20.13 7.41 3.83
N ALA A 386 -20.39 7.02 2.58
CA ALA A 386 -19.38 6.46 1.68
C ALA A 386 -18.28 7.48 1.29
N LEU A 387 -18.58 8.78 1.34
CA LEU A 387 -17.64 9.87 1.04
C LEU A 387 -16.72 10.22 2.22
N ALA A 388 -17.06 9.77 3.44
CA ALA A 388 -16.36 10.15 4.67
C ALA A 388 -15.66 8.94 5.34
N PRO A 389 -14.32 8.82 5.23
CA PRO A 389 -13.58 7.78 5.96
C PRO A 389 -13.69 7.98 7.49
N ASN A 390 -13.80 6.88 8.25
CA ASN A 390 -13.96 6.87 9.71
C ASN A 390 -15.24 7.54 10.25
N CYS A 391 -16.31 7.59 9.46
CA CYS A 391 -17.56 8.25 9.84
C CYS A 391 -18.42 7.49 10.87
N LEU A 392 -18.08 6.25 11.26
CA LEU A 392 -18.94 5.41 12.08
C LEU A 392 -19.47 6.06 13.38
N PRO A 393 -18.64 6.71 14.22
CA PRO A 393 -19.16 7.33 15.45
C PRO A 393 -20.14 8.47 15.14
N LEU A 394 -19.84 9.29 14.13
CA LEU A 394 -20.70 10.39 13.69
C LEU A 394 -22.00 9.85 13.06
N LEU A 395 -21.89 8.81 12.23
CA LEU A 395 -23.01 8.13 11.61
C LEU A 395 -23.96 7.56 12.68
N GLN A 396 -23.43 6.84 13.67
CA GLN A 396 -24.23 6.29 14.77
C GLN A 396 -24.90 7.39 15.59
N TYR A 397 -24.20 8.50 15.84
CA TYR A 397 -24.77 9.67 16.50
C TYR A 397 -25.92 10.28 15.69
N THR A 398 -25.72 10.53 14.39
CA THR A 398 -26.76 11.10 13.51
C THR A 398 -27.97 10.18 13.42
N LEU A 399 -27.76 8.86 13.29
CA LEU A 399 -28.85 7.87 13.25
C LEU A 399 -29.62 7.80 14.57
N GLN A 400 -28.94 7.95 15.71
CA GLN A 400 -29.58 8.00 17.02
C GLN A 400 -30.41 9.29 17.21
N GLU A 401 -29.89 10.44 16.77
CA GLU A 401 -30.65 11.70 16.79
C GLU A 401 -31.86 11.64 15.85
N LEU A 402 -31.72 11.05 14.67
CA LEU A 402 -32.85 10.76 13.77
C LEU A 402 -33.89 9.88 14.45
N TYR A 403 -33.46 8.85 15.19
CA TYR A 403 -34.36 8.02 15.96
C TYR A 403 -35.12 8.82 17.01
N TRP A 404 -34.48 9.66 17.82
CA TRP A 404 -35.18 10.41 18.87
C TRP A 404 -36.10 11.50 18.32
N GLN A 405 -35.81 12.05 17.14
CA GLN A 405 -36.61 13.09 16.48
C GLN A 405 -37.56 12.53 15.41
N ARG A 406 -37.79 11.22 15.40
CA ARG A 406 -38.66 10.53 14.43
C ARG A 406 -40.14 10.87 14.61
N GLU A 407 -40.91 10.72 13.54
CA GLU A 407 -42.37 10.80 13.59
C GLU A 407 -42.96 9.38 13.54
N GLY A 408 -43.42 8.87 14.69
CA GLY A 408 -43.90 7.50 14.82
C GLY A 408 -42.79 6.47 14.58
N LYS A 409 -42.84 5.77 13.45
CA LYS A 409 -41.82 4.82 12.99
C LYS A 409 -40.97 5.34 11.82
N VAL A 410 -41.19 6.58 11.38
CA VAL A 410 -40.56 7.14 10.17
C VAL A 410 -39.40 8.06 10.53
N LEU A 411 -38.21 7.76 10.01
CA LEU A 411 -37.02 8.62 10.07
C LEU A 411 -37.06 9.61 8.89
N LYS A 412 -36.99 10.91 9.21
CA LYS A 412 -37.32 12.02 8.29
C LYS A 412 -36.09 12.69 7.68
N ASN A 413 -36.13 12.95 6.37
CA ASN A 413 -35.06 13.64 5.64
C ASN A 413 -34.95 15.11 6.09
N LYS A 414 -36.07 15.76 6.39
CA LYS A 414 -36.05 17.13 6.95
C LYS A 414 -35.23 17.22 8.23
N THR A 415 -35.36 16.22 9.12
CA THR A 415 -34.57 16.12 10.35
C THR A 415 -33.09 15.90 10.04
N TYR A 416 -32.77 15.01 9.09
CA TYR A 416 -31.39 14.75 8.67
C TYR A 416 -30.68 16.01 8.13
N GLN A 417 -31.37 16.79 7.29
CA GLN A 417 -30.85 18.06 6.78
C GLN A 417 -30.69 19.10 7.89
N ALA A 418 -31.66 19.19 8.82
CA ALA A 418 -31.60 20.12 9.95
C ALA A 418 -30.46 19.82 10.91
N LEU A 419 -30.08 18.55 11.06
CA LEU A 419 -28.89 18.13 11.82
C LEU A 419 -27.57 18.51 11.12
N GLY A 420 -27.59 18.94 9.85
CA GLY A 420 -26.37 19.20 9.09
C GLY A 420 -25.71 17.91 8.59
N LYS A 421 -26.50 16.87 8.30
CA LYS A 421 -26.04 15.56 7.82
C LYS A 421 -25.15 14.82 8.84
N ILE A 422 -24.30 13.89 8.38
CA ILE A 422 -23.42 13.09 9.26
C ILE A 422 -22.39 13.96 9.99
N ASP A 423 -21.64 14.80 9.27
CA ASP A 423 -20.56 15.60 9.87
C ASP A 423 -21.06 16.74 10.77
N GLY A 424 -22.25 17.28 10.48
CA GLY A 424 -22.80 18.43 11.19
C GLY A 424 -23.57 18.09 12.47
N ALA A 425 -24.08 16.86 12.63
CA ALA A 425 -25.03 16.55 13.70
C ALA A 425 -24.51 16.84 15.12
N ILE A 426 -23.27 16.45 15.40
CA ILE A 426 -22.68 16.65 16.73
C ILE A 426 -22.30 18.11 16.98
N GLY A 427 -21.77 18.81 15.96
CA GLY A 427 -21.45 20.23 16.03
C GLY A 427 -22.71 21.08 16.19
N PHE A 428 -23.77 20.75 15.46
CA PHE A 428 -25.07 21.38 15.56
C PHE A 428 -25.70 21.17 16.94
N LYS A 429 -25.63 19.95 17.52
CA LYS A 429 -26.10 19.71 18.89
C LYS A 429 -25.30 20.53 19.90
N ALA A 430 -23.97 20.52 19.80
CA ALA A 430 -23.11 21.26 20.70
C ALA A 430 -23.40 22.76 20.65
N GLU A 431 -23.49 23.34 19.45
CA GLU A 431 -23.78 24.76 19.26
C GLU A 431 -25.21 25.12 19.68
N SER A 432 -26.22 24.32 19.32
CA SER A 432 -27.61 24.57 19.74
C SER A 432 -27.82 24.42 21.24
N THR A 433 -27.08 23.52 21.90
CA THR A 433 -27.08 23.40 23.36
C THR A 433 -26.42 24.64 23.97
N PHE A 434 -25.25 25.04 23.46
CA PHE A 434 -24.50 26.20 23.92
C PHE A 434 -25.30 27.51 23.80
N ILE A 435 -25.93 27.76 22.66
CA ILE A 435 -26.73 28.98 22.41
C ILE A 435 -27.92 29.08 23.36
N LYS A 436 -28.51 27.95 23.77
CA LYS A 436 -29.63 27.92 24.73
C LYS A 436 -29.21 28.19 26.18
N MET A 437 -27.91 28.08 26.50
CA MET A 437 -27.42 28.35 27.86
C MET A 437 -27.43 29.85 28.16
N PRO A 438 -27.61 30.28 29.43
CA PRO A 438 -27.44 31.67 29.82
C PRO A 438 -26.03 32.19 29.52
N HIS A 439 -25.88 33.48 29.19
CA HIS A 439 -24.57 34.07 28.85
C HIS A 439 -23.50 33.88 29.94
N ALA A 440 -23.88 33.87 31.22
CA ALA A 440 -22.96 33.62 32.33
C ALA A 440 -22.36 32.19 32.29
N VAL A 441 -23.16 31.20 31.85
CA VAL A 441 -22.76 29.80 31.68
C VAL A 441 -21.97 29.63 30.37
N GLN A 442 -22.34 30.32 29.29
CA GLN A 442 -21.60 30.30 28.03
C GLN A 442 -20.13 30.74 28.19
N ASN A 443 -19.86 31.74 29.03
CA ASN A 443 -18.50 32.23 29.28
C ASN A 443 -17.57 31.19 29.93
N ALA A 444 -18.14 30.17 30.60
CA ALA A 444 -17.39 29.08 31.22
C ALA A 444 -16.69 28.17 30.20
N LEU A 445 -17.12 28.16 28.92
CA LEU A 445 -16.49 27.36 27.88
C LEU A 445 -14.97 27.61 27.80
N SER A 446 -14.55 28.88 27.88
CA SER A 446 -13.14 29.27 27.76
C SER A 446 -12.25 28.73 28.90
N SER A 447 -12.78 28.54 30.11
CA SER A 447 -12.04 27.97 31.24
C SER A 447 -12.12 26.45 31.29
N ILE A 448 -13.17 25.85 30.72
CA ILE A 448 -13.37 24.39 30.67
C ILE A 448 -12.52 23.73 29.58
N LEU A 449 -12.42 24.32 28.39
CA LEU A 449 -11.70 23.74 27.25
C LEU A 449 -10.23 23.35 27.59
N PRO A 450 -9.42 24.17 28.29
CA PRO A 450 -8.09 23.78 28.74
C PRO A 450 -8.03 22.58 29.69
N LEU A 451 -9.11 22.24 30.39
CA LEU A 451 -9.18 21.10 31.30
C LEU A 451 -9.37 19.78 30.56
N ILE A 452 -10.06 19.82 29.42
CA ILE A 452 -10.51 18.63 28.67
C ILE A 452 -9.81 18.45 27.32
N ILE A 453 -8.93 19.36 26.92
CA ILE A 453 -8.15 19.28 25.67
C ILE A 453 -6.69 19.00 26.00
N ASN A 454 -6.09 18.09 25.24
CA ASN A 454 -4.65 17.87 25.22
C ASN A 454 -4.12 17.96 23.77
N LEU A 455 -2.96 18.62 23.60
CA LEU A 455 -2.25 18.72 22.32
C LEU A 455 -0.99 17.85 22.43
N SER A 456 -0.98 16.73 21.70
CA SER A 456 0.22 15.90 21.60
C SER A 456 1.21 16.53 20.59
N GLY A 457 2.50 16.15 20.66
CA GLY A 457 3.58 16.71 19.83
C GLY A 457 3.39 16.61 18.31
N SER A 458 2.36 15.89 17.84
CA SER A 458 1.97 15.76 16.43
C SER A 458 0.83 16.68 15.99
N ASN A 459 0.48 17.73 16.76
CA ASN A 459 -0.69 18.59 16.51
C ASN A 459 -2.05 17.87 16.51
N THR A 460 -2.09 16.62 16.99
CA THR A 460 -3.34 15.87 17.13
C THR A 460 -4.05 16.28 18.42
N ILE A 461 -5.29 16.72 18.27
CA ILE A 461 -6.17 17.10 19.38
C ILE A 461 -6.70 15.82 20.02
N THR A 462 -6.45 15.65 21.31
CA THR A 462 -6.96 14.52 22.10
C THR A 462 -7.77 15.03 23.28
N SER A 463 -8.76 14.26 23.72
CA SER A 463 -9.52 14.58 24.93
C SER A 463 -8.75 14.21 26.20
N LYS A 464 -8.92 15.00 27.26
CA LYS A 464 -8.43 14.74 28.61
C LYS A 464 -9.58 14.65 29.62
N THR A 465 -9.39 13.84 30.66
CA THR A 465 -10.28 13.75 31.83
C THR A 465 -9.99 14.86 32.83
N ALA A 466 -11.04 15.52 33.34
CA ALA A 466 -10.96 16.55 34.36
C ALA A 466 -11.79 16.18 35.60
N PRO A 467 -11.31 16.43 36.83
CA PRO A 467 -12.11 16.20 38.03
C PRO A 467 -13.15 17.30 38.21
N TRP A 468 -14.32 16.98 38.76
CA TRP A 468 -15.36 17.98 39.07
C TRP A 468 -14.87 19.04 40.07
N GLU A 469 -13.93 18.67 40.94
CA GLU A 469 -13.27 19.58 41.89
C GLU A 469 -12.45 20.68 41.21
N SER A 470 -12.08 20.50 39.94
CA SER A 470 -11.34 21.51 39.17
C SER A 470 -12.21 22.66 38.69
N LEU A 471 -13.54 22.59 38.87
CA LEU A 471 -14.49 23.63 38.50
C LEU A 471 -14.66 24.65 39.64
N ASP A 472 -14.32 25.92 39.40
CA ASP A 472 -14.19 26.95 40.44
C ASP A 472 -15.53 27.62 40.81
N ASN A 473 -16.49 27.64 39.89
CA ASN A 473 -17.73 28.41 40.05
C ASN A 473 -18.97 27.61 39.61
N GLU A 474 -20.16 28.06 40.04
CA GLU A 474 -21.43 27.40 39.72
C GLU A 474 -21.75 27.41 38.22
N ASN A 475 -21.30 28.43 37.47
CA ASN A 475 -21.52 28.49 36.02
C ASN A 475 -20.72 27.40 35.28
N GLU A 476 -19.49 27.12 35.72
CA GLU A 476 -18.66 26.03 35.20
C GLU A 476 -19.28 24.65 35.47
N ARG A 477 -19.81 24.45 36.68
CA ARG A 477 -20.53 23.22 37.04
C ARG A 477 -21.80 23.06 36.21
N CYS A 478 -22.62 24.10 36.13
CA CYS A 478 -23.84 24.10 35.33
C CYS A 478 -23.56 23.83 33.85
N PHE A 479 -22.48 24.39 33.29
CA PHE A 479 -22.06 24.11 31.92
C PHE A 479 -21.76 22.63 31.71
N VAL A 480 -20.93 22.03 32.57
CA VAL A 480 -20.54 20.62 32.49
C VAL A 480 -21.76 19.72 32.68
N GLU A 481 -22.62 20.02 33.67
CA GLU A 481 -23.88 19.29 33.90
C GLU A 481 -24.76 19.26 32.65
N LEU A 482 -25.02 20.43 32.04
CA LEU A 482 -25.81 20.52 30.81
C LEU A 482 -25.17 19.77 29.64
N MET A 483 -23.83 19.80 29.52
CA MET A 483 -23.13 19.03 28.49
C MET A 483 -23.21 17.52 28.73
N VAL A 484 -23.18 17.07 29.97
CA VAL A 484 -23.37 15.67 30.35
C VAL A 484 -24.81 15.22 30.10
N GLU A 485 -25.79 16.04 30.47
CA GLU A 485 -27.21 15.78 30.20
C GLU A 485 -27.51 15.65 28.71
N GLN A 486 -26.87 16.48 27.89
CA GLN A 486 -26.98 16.40 26.43
C GLN A 486 -26.07 15.34 25.79
N ARG A 487 -25.40 14.50 26.60
CA ARG A 487 -24.49 13.42 26.17
C ARG A 487 -23.31 13.88 25.31
N LEU A 488 -22.97 15.16 25.38
CA LEU A 488 -21.79 15.72 24.73
C LEU A 488 -20.56 15.47 25.58
N PHE A 489 -20.73 15.49 26.91
CA PHE A 489 -19.74 15.07 27.90
C PHE A 489 -20.21 13.80 28.62
N VAL A 490 -19.28 13.09 29.28
CA VAL A 490 -19.57 11.95 30.13
C VAL A 490 -19.04 12.24 31.52
N SER A 491 -19.87 12.01 32.53
CA SER A 491 -19.48 12.04 33.93
C SER A 491 -19.31 10.62 34.45
N PHE A 492 -18.24 10.38 35.20
CA PHE A 492 -17.92 9.07 35.75
C PHE A 492 -17.14 9.20 37.05
N LEU A 493 -17.10 8.14 37.84
CA LEU A 493 -16.28 8.09 39.05
C LEU A 493 -14.90 7.53 38.69
N ASN A 494 -13.85 8.29 38.96
CA ASN A 494 -12.46 7.87 38.85
C ASN A 494 -11.85 7.84 40.26
N GLN A 495 -11.48 6.65 40.76
CA GLN A 495 -10.95 6.45 42.12
C GLN A 495 -11.84 7.05 43.24
N GLY A 496 -13.16 6.92 43.10
CA GLY A 496 -14.14 7.49 44.05
C GLY A 496 -14.33 9.01 43.96
N ARG A 497 -13.64 9.70 43.04
CA ARG A 497 -13.83 11.12 42.74
C ARG A 497 -14.67 11.28 41.49
N ALA A 498 -15.62 12.21 41.52
CA ALA A 498 -16.39 12.55 40.33
C ALA A 498 -15.47 13.24 39.31
N CYS A 499 -15.42 12.72 38.08
CA CYS A 499 -14.71 13.28 36.93
C CYS A 499 -15.65 13.45 35.71
N PHE A 500 -15.22 14.27 34.75
CA PHE A 500 -15.90 14.46 33.47
C PHE A 500 -14.90 14.52 32.31
N LYS A 501 -15.36 14.15 31.12
CA LYS A 501 -14.62 14.27 29.84
C LYS A 501 -15.57 14.49 28.68
N VAL A 502 -15.06 14.88 27.51
CA VAL A 502 -15.84 14.89 26.26
C VAL A 502 -16.25 13.46 25.91
N ALA A 503 -17.51 13.26 25.49
CA ALA A 503 -18.03 11.94 25.14
C ALA A 503 -17.30 11.33 23.93
N HIS A 504 -16.87 12.17 22.99
CA HIS A 504 -16.07 11.79 21.84
C HIS A 504 -15.23 12.97 21.35
N GLU A 505 -14.04 12.71 20.77
CA GLU A 505 -13.17 13.75 20.17
C GLU A 505 -13.86 14.50 19.02
N ALA A 506 -14.92 13.91 18.44
CA ALA A 506 -15.75 14.53 17.41
C ALA A 506 -16.43 15.82 17.91
N VAL A 507 -16.72 15.92 19.22
CA VAL A 507 -17.24 17.15 19.82
C VAL A 507 -16.20 18.26 19.68
N LEU A 508 -14.92 17.95 19.87
CA LEU A 508 -13.84 18.93 19.74
C LEU A 508 -13.58 19.29 18.27
N SER A 509 -13.59 18.30 17.37
CA SER A 509 -13.20 18.48 15.97
C SER A 509 -14.30 19.04 15.06
N LYS A 510 -15.58 18.81 15.37
CA LYS A 510 -16.73 19.24 14.55
C LYS A 510 -17.49 20.43 15.12
N TRP A 511 -17.20 20.83 16.37
CA TRP A 511 -17.78 22.05 16.93
C TRP A 511 -16.94 23.26 16.52
N GLU A 512 -17.43 24.01 15.53
CA GLU A 512 -16.71 25.13 14.89
C GLU A 512 -16.18 26.15 15.90
N ARG A 513 -16.97 26.51 16.92
CA ARG A 513 -16.56 27.42 18.00
C ARG A 513 -15.34 26.91 18.77
N VAL A 514 -15.30 25.60 19.06
CA VAL A 514 -14.16 24.98 19.74
C VAL A 514 -12.95 24.92 18.81
N GLN A 515 -13.15 24.62 17.52
CA GLN A 515 -12.06 24.63 16.53
C GLN A 515 -11.43 26.02 16.39
N GLN A 516 -12.24 27.07 16.27
CA GLN A 516 -11.76 28.46 16.25
C GLN A 516 -10.99 28.79 17.54
N TRP A 517 -11.56 28.44 18.70
CA TRP A 517 -10.90 28.67 19.98
C TRP A 517 -9.55 27.94 20.09
N ILE A 518 -9.47 26.67 19.64
CA ILE A 518 -8.21 25.89 19.64
C ILE A 518 -7.19 26.54 18.71
N MET A 519 -7.56 26.94 17.50
CA MET A 519 -6.67 27.60 16.55
C MET A 519 -6.10 28.91 17.12
N GLU A 520 -6.93 29.72 17.79
CA GLU A 520 -6.52 30.97 18.41
C GLU A 520 -5.57 30.76 19.61
N HIS A 521 -5.74 29.66 20.36
CA HIS A 521 -5.05 29.42 21.64
C HIS A 521 -4.04 28.27 21.61
N GLN A 522 -3.70 27.76 20.43
CA GLN A 522 -2.82 26.59 20.24
C GLN A 522 -1.44 26.77 20.88
N SER A 523 -0.85 27.96 20.76
CA SER A 523 0.46 28.29 21.34
C SER A 523 0.43 28.22 22.87
N ALA A 524 -0.66 28.69 23.49
CA ALA A 524 -0.83 28.70 24.94
C ALA A 524 -1.07 27.29 25.50
N LEU A 525 -1.87 26.47 24.81
CA LEU A 525 -2.08 25.05 25.16
C LEU A 525 -0.79 24.23 25.05
N SER A 526 -0.01 24.43 23.97
CA SER A 526 1.28 23.78 23.78
C SER A 526 2.30 24.20 24.85
N ALA A 527 2.39 25.52 25.13
CA ALA A 527 3.25 26.04 26.18
C ALA A 527 2.86 25.51 27.56
N LYS A 528 1.56 25.33 27.84
CA LYS A 528 1.06 24.76 29.09
C LYS A 528 1.42 23.28 29.23
N ALA A 529 1.29 22.49 28.16
CA ALA A 529 1.70 21.09 28.17
C ALA A 529 3.21 20.93 28.43
N ALA A 530 4.05 21.71 27.73
CA ALA A 530 5.48 21.73 27.92
C ALA A 530 5.90 22.20 29.34
N LEU A 531 5.22 23.22 29.88
CA LEU A 531 5.44 23.71 31.24
C LEU A 531 5.12 22.64 32.29
N ASN A 532 4.03 21.89 32.11
CA ASN A 532 3.65 20.83 33.04
C ASN A 532 4.74 19.73 33.08
N GLN A 533 5.17 19.24 31.91
CA GLN A 533 6.25 18.25 31.80
C GLN A 533 7.55 18.76 32.46
N GLN A 534 7.95 20.01 32.17
CA GLN A 534 9.15 20.60 32.77
C GLN A 534 9.03 20.77 34.28
N THR A 535 7.82 21.06 34.79
CA THR A 535 7.54 21.19 36.23
C THR A 535 7.67 19.86 36.93
N GLN A 536 7.16 18.76 36.34
CA GLN A 536 7.36 17.41 36.90
C GLN A 536 8.84 17.05 36.99
N LEU A 537 9.61 17.23 35.91
CA LEU A 537 11.05 16.99 35.93
C LEU A 537 11.77 17.83 37.00
N TRP A 538 11.36 19.09 37.18
CA TRP A 538 11.94 19.96 38.21
C TRP A 538 11.62 19.48 39.63
N ILE A 539 10.40 18.98 39.88
CA ILE A 539 9.99 18.42 41.18
C ILE A 539 10.72 17.10 41.46
N GLU A 540 10.73 16.16 40.52
CA GLU A 540 11.39 14.85 40.63
C GLU A 540 12.88 15.00 40.96
N ASN A 541 13.53 16.01 40.36
CA ASN A 541 14.93 16.31 40.60
C ASN A 541 15.16 17.29 41.76
N SER A 542 14.27 17.29 42.76
CA SER A 542 14.39 18.07 44.00
C SER A 542 14.64 19.56 43.77
N PHE A 543 13.98 20.14 42.78
CA PHE A 543 14.07 21.54 42.38
C PHE A 543 15.45 21.98 41.84
N ALA A 544 16.25 21.06 41.30
CA ALA A 544 17.58 21.35 40.77
C ALA A 544 17.58 22.39 39.65
N GLU A 545 18.59 23.26 39.64
CA GLU A 545 18.64 24.41 38.72
C GLU A 545 18.83 24.04 37.23
N ALA A 546 19.28 22.82 36.93
CA ALA A 546 19.48 22.33 35.57
C ALA A 546 18.15 22.18 34.81
N TYR A 547 17.04 22.02 35.53
CA TYR A 547 15.69 21.82 34.97
C TYR A 547 14.88 23.13 34.91
N LEU A 548 15.52 24.29 35.08
CA LEU A 548 14.87 25.58 34.88
C LEU A 548 14.61 25.85 33.40
N ILE A 549 13.56 26.62 33.10
CA ILE A 549 13.15 26.93 31.73
C ILE A 549 14.23 27.81 31.06
N PRO A 550 14.77 27.41 29.90
CA PRO A 550 15.84 28.16 29.24
C PRO A 550 15.35 29.52 28.71
N ALA A 551 16.27 30.49 28.63
CA ALA A 551 15.98 31.82 28.09
C ALA A 551 15.58 31.76 26.60
N GLY A 552 14.72 32.68 26.17
CA GLY A 552 14.21 32.74 24.79
C GLY A 552 12.73 32.39 24.71
N LYS A 553 12.29 31.85 23.56
CA LYS A 553 10.89 31.51 23.29
C LYS A 553 10.24 30.63 24.37
N PRO A 554 10.86 29.55 24.88
CA PRO A 554 10.23 28.70 25.92
C PRO A 554 9.87 29.46 27.21
N LEU A 555 10.76 30.34 27.71
CA LEU A 555 10.48 31.14 28.90
C LEU A 555 9.49 32.27 28.62
N LEU A 556 9.51 32.86 27.42
CA LEU A 556 8.52 33.88 27.02
C LEU A 556 7.12 33.27 26.96
N ASP A 557 6.97 32.13 26.28
CA ASP A 557 5.71 31.41 26.13
C ASP A 557 5.18 30.98 27.51
N ALA A 558 6.04 30.40 28.37
CA ALA A 558 5.67 30.05 29.74
C ALA A 558 5.31 31.28 30.60
N SER A 559 5.94 32.43 30.36
CA SER A 559 5.63 33.67 31.07
C SER A 559 4.30 34.28 30.62
N ALA A 560 3.95 34.17 29.34
CA ALA A 560 2.67 34.64 28.80
C ALA A 560 1.47 33.91 29.44
N LEU A 561 1.67 32.66 29.88
CA LEU A 561 0.66 31.90 30.62
C LEU A 561 0.30 32.52 31.99
N LEU A 562 1.19 33.31 32.60
CA LEU A 562 0.85 34.00 33.87
C LEU A 562 -0.23 35.06 33.70
N THR A 563 -0.40 35.56 32.48
CA THR A 563 -1.41 36.58 32.11
C THR A 563 -2.63 36.00 31.39
N ALA A 564 -2.60 34.71 31.04
CA ALA A 564 -3.68 34.02 30.35
C ALA A 564 -4.73 33.54 31.36
N ASN A 565 -5.73 34.37 31.68
CA ASN A 565 -6.74 34.09 32.71
C ASN A 565 -7.59 32.82 32.48
N TYR A 566 -7.63 32.31 31.24
CA TYR A 566 -8.33 31.07 30.89
C TYR A 566 -7.48 29.80 31.16
N ILE A 567 -6.16 29.91 31.34
CA ILE A 567 -5.28 28.77 31.67
C ILE A 567 -4.99 28.75 33.17
N ARG A 568 -5.39 27.65 33.84
CA ARG A 568 -5.08 27.44 35.26
C ARG A 568 -3.64 26.94 35.43
N LEU A 569 -2.86 27.68 36.22
CA LEU A 569 -1.50 27.30 36.62
C LEU A 569 -1.45 26.90 38.10
N THR A 570 -0.81 25.77 38.37
CA THR A 570 -0.53 25.29 39.73
C THR A 570 0.49 26.18 40.43
N ASN A 571 0.58 26.06 41.76
CA ASN A 571 1.55 26.82 42.54
C ASN A 571 3.00 26.48 42.18
N GLU A 572 3.29 25.22 41.84
CA GLU A 572 4.63 24.78 41.45
C GLU A 572 5.04 25.31 40.06
N GLU A 573 4.13 25.31 39.09
CA GLU A 573 4.36 25.90 37.77
C GLU A 573 4.67 27.41 37.87
N LYS A 574 3.91 28.13 38.71
CA LYS A 574 4.16 29.55 38.99
C LYS A 574 5.53 29.78 39.64
N LYS A 575 5.96 28.87 40.53
CA LYS A 575 7.30 28.93 41.15
C LYS A 575 8.40 28.70 40.12
N LEU A 576 8.27 27.69 39.26
CA LEU A 576 9.25 27.38 38.21
C LEU A 576 9.45 28.56 37.25
N ILE A 577 8.37 29.17 36.77
CA ILE A 577 8.44 30.35 35.88
C ILE A 577 9.17 31.50 36.57
N LYS A 578 8.77 31.84 37.80
CA LYS A 578 9.38 32.93 38.57
C LYS A 578 10.86 32.66 38.87
N HIS A 579 11.23 31.43 39.19
CA HIS A 579 12.61 31.04 39.45
C HIS A 579 13.48 31.16 38.19
N SER A 580 12.97 30.67 37.05
CA SER A 580 13.61 30.75 35.75
C SER A 580 13.80 32.21 35.30
N GLN A 581 12.77 33.07 35.46
CA GLN A 581 12.85 34.51 35.16
C GLN A 581 13.93 35.23 35.99
N ARG A 582 14.03 34.93 37.30
CA ARG A 582 15.05 35.54 38.17
C ARG A 582 16.46 35.18 37.72
N LYS A 583 16.71 33.91 37.37
CA LYS A 583 18.03 33.44 36.91
C LYS A 583 18.42 34.05 35.56
N VAL A 584 17.49 34.17 34.62
CA VAL A 584 17.74 34.83 33.33
C VAL A 584 18.02 36.33 33.51
N ARG A 585 17.29 37.02 34.39
CA ARG A 585 17.57 38.42 34.73
C ARG A 585 18.96 38.61 35.34
N ALA A 586 19.35 37.74 36.28
CA ALA A 586 20.70 37.77 36.87
C ALA A 586 21.80 37.52 35.81
N ARG A 587 21.59 36.58 34.89
CA ARG A 587 22.52 36.31 33.78
C ARG A 587 22.61 37.47 32.78
N ASN A 588 21.51 38.16 32.49
CA ASN A 588 21.49 39.32 31.61
C ASN A 588 22.16 40.56 32.26
N LEU A 589 22.04 40.74 33.58
CA LEU A 589 22.81 41.73 34.34
C LEU A 589 24.32 41.46 34.25
N PHE A 590 24.75 40.19 34.37
CA PHE A 590 26.13 39.78 34.15
C PHE A 590 26.61 40.03 32.71
N LYS A 591 25.74 39.80 31.70
CA LYS A 591 26.06 40.13 30.29
C LYS A 591 26.21 41.64 30.06
N GLY A 592 25.47 42.48 30.79
CA GLY A 592 25.61 43.94 30.76
C GLY A 592 26.98 44.42 31.28
N LEU A 593 27.50 43.79 32.33
CA LEU A 593 28.86 44.03 32.83
C LEU A 593 29.93 43.61 31.80
N THR A 594 29.73 42.50 31.08
CA THR A 594 30.63 42.11 29.98
C THR A 594 30.50 43.00 28.75
N ALA A 595 29.34 43.59 28.48
CA ALA A 595 29.12 44.53 27.38
C ALA A 595 29.83 45.88 27.62
N ALA A 596 29.86 46.36 28.86
CA ALA A 596 30.64 47.54 29.25
C ALA A 596 32.16 47.31 29.08
N LEU A 597 32.64 46.12 29.44
CA LEU A 597 34.02 45.68 29.21
C LEU A 597 34.33 45.54 27.70
N LEU A 598 33.36 45.07 26.92
CA LEU A 598 33.45 44.98 25.45
C LEU A 598 33.39 46.35 24.77
N ALA A 599 32.71 47.36 25.34
CA ALA A 599 32.70 48.73 24.83
C ALA A 599 34.06 49.42 25.00
N THR A 600 34.77 49.14 26.10
CA THR A 600 36.17 49.58 26.27
C THR A 600 37.13 48.85 25.33
N LEU A 601 36.87 47.57 25.05
CA LEU A 601 37.56 46.82 23.99
C LEU A 601 37.17 47.31 22.58
N ALA A 602 35.97 47.85 22.39
CA ALA A 602 35.47 48.36 21.11
C ALA A 602 36.25 49.62 20.66
N VAL A 603 36.59 50.49 21.61
CA VAL A 603 37.44 51.68 21.39
C VAL A 603 38.87 51.27 21.01
N LEU A 604 39.42 50.21 21.61
CA LEU A 604 40.71 49.62 21.23
C LEU A 604 40.62 48.90 19.87
N SER A 605 39.48 48.28 19.55
CA SER A 605 39.26 47.62 18.25
C SER A 605 38.95 48.59 17.11
N PHE A 606 38.51 49.82 17.37
CA PHE A 606 38.39 50.87 16.36
C PHE A 606 39.77 51.29 15.83
N ALA A 607 40.81 51.22 16.67
CA ALA A 607 42.20 51.36 16.23
C ALA A 607 42.70 50.14 15.43
N ALA A 608 42.19 48.93 15.71
CA ALA A 608 42.48 47.72 14.94
C ALA A 608 41.64 47.58 13.64
N MET A 609 40.52 48.29 13.54
CA MET A 609 39.61 48.32 12.38
C MET A 609 40.22 49.04 11.17
N LEU A 610 41.26 49.86 11.38
CA LEU A 610 42.13 50.32 10.29
C LEU A 610 42.99 49.20 9.67
N HIS A 611 42.93 47.98 10.22
CA HIS A 611 43.60 46.77 9.72
C HIS A 611 42.59 45.67 9.29
N SER A 612 41.38 46.08 8.90
CA SER A 612 40.23 45.23 8.56
C SER A 612 40.38 44.50 7.21
N GLN A 613 41.01 43.33 7.20
CA GLN A 613 40.92 42.34 6.10
C GLN A 613 40.56 40.91 6.55
N GLN A 614 40.55 40.58 7.86
CA GLN A 614 40.40 39.18 8.31
C GLN A 614 38.96 38.71 8.60
N SER A 615 37.97 39.60 8.78
CA SER A 615 36.60 39.15 9.13
C SER A 615 35.76 38.70 7.92
N GLN A 616 36.08 39.14 6.71
CA GLN A 616 35.43 38.67 5.48
C GLN A 616 35.88 37.23 5.13
N ALA A 617 37.14 36.89 5.35
CA ALA A 617 37.70 35.57 5.04
C ALA A 617 37.13 34.41 5.88
N LEU A 618 36.66 34.67 7.11
CA LEU A 618 36.09 33.63 7.99
C LEU A 618 34.64 33.28 7.60
N ALA A 619 33.85 34.26 7.19
CA ALA A 619 32.48 34.05 6.71
C ALA A 619 32.46 33.38 5.32
N GLU A 620 33.39 33.79 4.44
CA GLU A 620 33.60 33.11 3.15
C GLU A 620 34.09 31.68 3.34
N ARG A 621 35.01 31.40 4.28
CA ARG A 621 35.44 30.03 4.58
C ARG A 621 34.31 29.13 5.05
N LYS A 622 33.46 29.58 5.97
CA LYS A 622 32.32 28.76 6.46
C LYS A 622 31.27 28.51 5.37
N ARG A 623 31.07 29.47 4.46
CA ARG A 623 30.18 29.31 3.29
C ARG A 623 30.78 28.34 2.26
N LEU A 624 32.07 28.48 1.94
CA LEU A 624 32.79 27.59 1.03
C LEU A 624 32.91 26.17 1.59
N GLU A 625 33.07 26.00 2.91
CA GLU A 625 33.06 24.68 3.57
C GLU A 625 31.69 24.00 3.46
N ALA A 626 30.59 24.76 3.58
CA ALA A 626 29.23 24.23 3.40
C ALA A 626 28.91 23.92 1.91
N GLU A 627 29.33 24.79 0.98
CA GLU A 627 29.19 24.56 -0.47
C GLU A 627 30.01 23.34 -0.91
N ASN A 628 31.25 23.17 -0.44
CA ASN A 628 32.09 22.00 -0.74
C ASN A 628 31.54 20.69 -0.14
N LEU A 629 31.01 20.73 1.09
CA LEU A 629 30.39 19.55 1.71
C LEU A 629 29.13 19.13 0.94
N MET A 630 28.33 20.08 0.46
CA MET A 630 27.18 19.81 -0.40
C MET A 630 27.59 19.21 -1.75
N GLY A 631 28.62 19.76 -2.39
CA GLY A 631 29.16 19.20 -3.64
C GLY A 631 29.59 17.74 -3.49
N PHE A 632 30.20 17.38 -2.36
CA PHE A 632 30.49 15.98 -2.04
C PHE A 632 29.23 15.12 -1.84
N MET A 633 28.23 15.65 -1.12
CA MET A 633 26.99 14.90 -0.80
C MET A 633 26.10 14.66 -2.04
N ILE A 634 26.05 15.60 -2.99
CA ILE A 634 25.20 15.53 -4.20
C ILE A 634 25.97 15.01 -5.43
N GLY A 635 27.31 15.12 -5.44
CA GLY A 635 28.17 14.57 -6.48
C GLY A 635 28.69 13.17 -6.11
N ASP A 636 29.88 13.10 -5.51
CA ASP A 636 30.63 11.86 -5.26
C ASP A 636 29.84 10.82 -4.44
N PHE A 637 29.10 11.28 -3.43
CA PHE A 637 28.30 10.40 -2.59
C PHE A 637 27.05 9.90 -3.34
N ALA A 638 26.37 10.77 -4.09
CA ALA A 638 25.23 10.38 -4.92
C ALA A 638 25.64 9.39 -6.02
N ASP A 639 26.79 9.59 -6.67
CA ASP A 639 27.33 8.64 -7.67
C ASP A 639 27.64 7.27 -7.06
N THR A 640 28.06 7.25 -5.79
CA THR A 640 28.25 5.99 -5.07
C THR A 640 26.91 5.32 -4.78
N LEU A 641 25.89 6.07 -4.38
CA LEU A 641 24.53 5.56 -4.15
C LEU A 641 23.85 5.06 -5.44
N ARG A 642 24.10 5.72 -6.58
CA ARG A 642 23.66 5.27 -7.91
C ARG A 642 24.23 3.91 -8.26
N ARG A 643 25.54 3.72 -8.06
CA ARG A 643 26.23 2.44 -8.37
C ARG A 643 25.67 1.26 -7.57
N VAL A 644 25.23 1.48 -6.33
CA VAL A 644 24.64 0.42 -5.49
C VAL A 644 23.10 0.36 -5.58
N LYS A 645 22.47 1.12 -6.48
CA LYS A 645 21.01 1.22 -6.67
C LYS A 645 20.21 1.53 -5.38
N ARG A 646 20.81 2.27 -4.42
CA ARG A 646 20.17 2.64 -3.13
C ARG A 646 19.45 3.99 -3.23
N MET A 647 18.35 4.02 -3.97
CA MET A 647 17.57 5.24 -4.26
C MET A 647 16.87 5.83 -3.04
N ASP A 648 16.60 5.00 -2.02
CA ASP A 648 16.06 5.41 -0.71
C ASP A 648 16.98 6.41 0.02
N LEU A 649 18.29 6.19 -0.06
CA LEU A 649 19.29 7.05 0.60
C LEU A 649 19.54 8.35 -0.16
N LEU A 650 19.41 8.30 -1.49
CA LEU A 650 19.63 9.45 -2.38
C LEU A 650 18.54 10.52 -2.19
N GLU A 651 17.28 10.10 -1.94
CA GLU A 651 16.17 11.02 -1.66
C GLU A 651 16.38 11.88 -0.42
N GLY A 652 16.76 11.25 0.70
CA GLY A 652 16.95 11.94 1.98
C GLY A 652 18.04 13.00 1.90
N VAL A 653 19.18 12.67 1.27
CA VAL A 653 20.30 13.60 1.08
C VAL A 653 19.87 14.78 0.18
N SER A 654 19.12 14.52 -0.88
CA SER A 654 18.72 15.54 -1.86
C SER A 654 17.68 16.51 -1.29
N GLN A 655 16.72 16.03 -0.50
CA GLN A 655 15.73 16.89 0.17
C GLN A 655 16.37 17.83 1.19
N HIS A 656 17.34 17.34 1.98
CA HIS A 656 18.06 18.17 2.94
C HIS A 656 18.90 19.26 2.26
N ALA A 657 19.54 18.93 1.15
CA ALA A 657 20.32 19.90 0.39
C ALA A 657 19.44 20.95 -0.28
N LEU A 658 18.31 20.55 -0.87
CA LEU A 658 17.35 21.49 -1.49
C LEU A 658 16.78 22.48 -0.46
N LYS A 659 16.45 22.00 0.75
CA LYS A 659 16.01 22.87 1.85
C LYS A 659 17.07 23.89 2.25
N TYR A 660 18.33 23.47 2.39
CA TYR A 660 19.42 24.38 2.72
C TYR A 660 19.63 25.45 1.63
N VAL A 661 19.57 25.05 0.35
CA VAL A 661 19.68 25.98 -0.78
C VAL A 661 18.53 26.99 -0.78
N ALA A 662 17.29 26.55 -0.56
CA ALA A 662 16.12 27.41 -0.48
C ALA A 662 16.23 28.42 0.68
N GLU A 663 16.62 27.97 1.88
CA GLU A 663 16.85 28.83 3.05
C GLU A 663 17.99 29.83 2.84
N ALA A 664 19.06 29.42 2.14
CA ALA A 664 20.19 30.29 1.80
C ALA A 664 19.80 31.36 0.78
N GLN A 665 18.86 31.07 -0.13
CA GLN A 665 18.33 32.04 -1.10
C GLN A 665 17.37 33.04 -0.44
N GLU A 666 16.46 32.60 0.44
CA GLU A 666 15.51 33.48 1.15
C GLU A 666 16.19 34.48 2.10
N ASN A 667 17.23 34.05 2.82
CA ASN A 667 17.96 34.91 3.76
C ASN A 667 18.84 35.99 3.06
N SER A 668 18.89 36.00 1.73
CA SER A 668 19.59 37.03 0.96
C SER A 668 18.79 38.34 0.85
N ALA A 669 17.50 38.34 1.18
CA ALA A 669 16.63 39.51 1.06
C ALA A 669 16.82 40.48 2.24
N GLY A 670 17.69 41.48 2.06
CA GLY A 670 17.95 42.51 3.07
C GLY A 670 16.81 43.54 3.21
N TRP A 671 16.73 44.16 4.40
CA TRP A 671 15.74 45.18 4.80
C TRP A 671 15.92 46.57 4.11
N LEU A 672 16.83 46.70 3.14
CA LEU A 672 16.94 47.90 2.30
C LEU A 672 16.82 47.45 0.85
N ASN A 673 16.03 48.16 0.04
CA ASN A 673 15.82 47.94 -1.41
C ASN A 673 17.10 48.14 -2.25
N SER A 674 18.23 47.54 -1.86
CA SER A 674 19.37 47.28 -2.72
C SER A 674 19.23 45.84 -3.20
N THR A 675 19.18 45.64 -4.52
CA THR A 675 19.21 44.33 -5.18
C THR A 675 20.19 43.40 -4.47
N SER A 676 19.66 42.37 -3.80
CA SER A 676 20.46 41.31 -3.20
C SER A 676 21.43 40.76 -4.25
N PRO A 677 22.70 40.51 -3.90
CA PRO A 677 23.63 39.91 -4.85
C PRO A 677 23.06 38.57 -5.31
N LYS A 678 23.11 38.31 -6.63
CA LYS A 678 22.74 37.00 -7.20
C LYS A 678 23.43 35.89 -6.38
N PRO A 679 22.73 34.80 -6.02
CA PRO A 679 23.36 33.65 -5.39
C PRO A 679 24.57 33.17 -6.21
N SER A 680 25.59 32.61 -5.54
CA SER A 680 26.82 32.15 -6.20
C SER A 680 26.49 31.15 -7.32
N PHE A 681 27.33 31.10 -8.35
CA PHE A 681 27.23 30.11 -9.43
C PHE A 681 27.14 28.69 -8.83
N GLU A 682 28.03 28.37 -7.88
CA GLU A 682 28.07 27.07 -7.22
C GLU A 682 26.76 26.73 -6.50
N LEU A 683 26.20 27.66 -5.72
CA LEU A 683 24.96 27.41 -4.99
C LEU A 683 23.75 27.20 -5.93
N ARG A 684 23.69 27.94 -7.05
CA ARG A 684 22.65 27.73 -8.08
C ARG A 684 22.86 26.42 -8.83
N PHE A 685 24.10 26.04 -9.09
CA PHE A 685 24.42 24.78 -9.74
C PHE A 685 24.06 23.58 -8.85
N GLN A 686 24.41 23.62 -7.57
CA GLN A 686 24.01 22.61 -6.58
C GLN A 686 22.49 22.52 -6.42
N HIS A 687 21.76 23.64 -6.57
CA HIS A 687 20.30 23.62 -6.63
C HIS A 687 19.78 22.75 -7.77
N ALA A 688 20.30 22.99 -8.97
CA ALA A 688 19.91 22.23 -10.15
C ALA A 688 20.26 20.73 -10.00
N LEU A 689 21.46 20.41 -9.51
CA LEU A 689 21.86 19.01 -9.26
C LEU A 689 20.95 18.31 -8.24
N SER A 690 20.50 19.03 -7.20
CA SER A 690 19.56 18.49 -6.20
C SER A 690 18.21 18.15 -6.82
N LEU A 691 17.69 19.02 -7.70
CA LEU A 691 16.46 18.78 -8.45
C LEU A 691 16.62 17.55 -9.37
N GLN A 692 17.75 17.42 -10.07
CA GLN A 692 18.03 16.25 -10.92
C GLN A 692 18.07 14.95 -10.13
N ALA A 693 18.72 14.95 -8.96
CA ALA A 693 18.78 13.79 -8.07
C ALA A 693 17.39 13.40 -7.56
N MET A 694 16.55 14.37 -7.19
CA MET A 694 15.16 14.11 -6.81
C MET A 694 14.32 13.57 -7.98
N ALA A 695 14.51 14.12 -9.18
CA ALA A 695 13.84 13.65 -10.39
C ALA A 695 14.19 12.19 -10.71
N GLU A 696 15.47 11.83 -10.58
CA GLU A 696 15.96 10.47 -10.77
C GLU A 696 15.31 9.48 -9.79
N VAL A 697 15.24 9.83 -8.50
CA VAL A 697 14.55 9.01 -7.49
C VAL A 697 13.07 8.79 -7.86
N ARG A 698 12.39 9.86 -8.30
CA ARG A 698 10.98 9.79 -8.70
C ARG A 698 10.79 8.86 -9.89
N PHE A 699 11.66 8.98 -10.90
CA PHE A 699 11.65 8.11 -12.07
C PHE A 699 11.77 6.63 -11.69
N TYR A 700 12.71 6.27 -10.80
CA TYR A 700 12.88 4.88 -10.33
C TYR A 700 11.75 4.36 -9.42
N ARG A 701 10.84 5.22 -8.98
CA ARG A 701 9.63 4.85 -8.22
C ARG A 701 8.36 4.79 -9.08
N ASP A 702 8.52 4.78 -10.40
CA ASP A 702 7.44 4.85 -11.38
C ASP A 702 6.57 6.13 -11.26
N ASP A 703 7.13 7.20 -10.68
CA ASP A 703 6.49 8.52 -10.52
C ASP A 703 7.02 9.47 -11.61
N THR A 704 6.77 9.10 -12.87
CA THR A 704 7.37 9.73 -14.06
C THR A 704 6.85 11.14 -14.32
N GLU A 705 5.62 11.45 -13.92
CA GLU A 705 5.05 12.81 -14.03
C GLU A 705 5.82 13.79 -13.13
N GLN A 706 6.06 13.44 -11.86
CA GLN A 706 6.85 14.28 -10.96
C GLN A 706 8.33 14.31 -11.35
N ALA A 707 8.87 13.20 -11.84
CA ALA A 707 10.24 13.19 -12.36
C ALA A 707 10.41 14.19 -13.50
N LEU A 708 9.47 14.22 -14.47
CA LEU A 708 9.52 15.14 -15.60
C LEU A 708 9.47 16.60 -15.12
N MET A 709 8.55 16.96 -14.22
CA MET A 709 8.45 18.31 -13.68
C MET A 709 9.77 18.78 -13.02
N LEU A 710 10.39 17.91 -12.21
CA LEU A 710 11.65 18.23 -11.54
C LEU A 710 12.82 18.36 -12.52
N TYR A 711 12.87 17.51 -13.56
CA TYR A 711 13.87 17.64 -14.61
C TYR A 711 13.69 18.91 -15.44
N GLU A 712 12.46 19.33 -15.75
CA GLU A 712 12.17 20.58 -16.46
C GLU A 712 12.54 21.82 -15.62
N GLU A 713 12.30 21.77 -14.30
CA GLU A 713 12.73 22.81 -13.38
C GLU A 713 14.27 22.89 -13.31
N ALA A 714 14.95 21.73 -13.21
CA ALA A 714 16.40 21.66 -13.28
C ALA A 714 16.92 22.19 -14.63
N ASP A 715 16.26 21.87 -15.74
CA ASP A 715 16.64 22.30 -17.10
C ASP A 715 16.67 23.82 -17.20
N THR A 716 15.63 24.47 -16.67
CA THR A 716 15.53 25.93 -16.64
C THR A 716 16.74 26.55 -15.93
N ARG A 717 17.13 25.99 -14.77
CA ARG A 717 18.27 26.48 -13.99
C ARG A 717 19.62 26.20 -14.63
N LEU A 718 19.79 25.03 -15.25
CA LEU A 718 21.02 24.67 -15.95
C LEU A 718 21.23 25.54 -17.18
N LEU A 719 20.16 25.86 -17.93
CA LEU A 719 20.22 26.77 -19.07
C LEU A 719 20.57 28.19 -18.65
N GLU A 720 19.99 28.71 -17.56
CA GLU A 720 20.37 30.01 -16.98
C GLU A 720 21.87 30.06 -16.62
N LEU A 721 22.43 28.98 -16.08
CA LEU A 721 23.85 28.89 -15.73
C LEU A 721 24.76 28.79 -16.96
N LEU A 722 24.29 28.16 -18.04
CA LEU A 722 25.03 28.02 -19.29
C LEU A 722 25.17 29.36 -20.03
N GLU A 723 24.25 30.30 -19.83
CA GLU A 723 24.42 31.68 -20.33
C GLU A 723 25.62 32.40 -19.67
N GLU A 724 25.94 32.04 -18.42
CA GLU A 724 27.06 32.63 -17.67
C GLU A 724 28.39 31.90 -17.92
N ALA A 725 28.35 30.58 -18.15
CA ALA A 725 29.54 29.74 -18.28
C ALA A 725 29.36 28.61 -19.31
N GLU A 726 29.23 28.96 -20.60
CA GLU A 726 28.92 28.04 -21.71
C GLU A 726 29.91 26.86 -21.85
N GLN A 727 31.18 27.05 -21.47
CA GLN A 727 32.23 26.05 -21.58
C GLN A 727 32.56 25.34 -20.25
N HIS A 728 31.73 25.52 -19.21
CA HIS A 728 31.94 24.88 -17.92
C HIS A 728 31.66 23.38 -18.00
N PHE A 729 32.70 22.56 -17.82
CA PHE A 729 32.66 21.11 -18.11
C PHE A 729 31.60 20.36 -17.29
N GLU A 730 31.57 20.51 -15.97
CA GLU A 730 30.59 19.80 -15.10
C GLU A 730 29.15 20.29 -15.34
N LEU A 731 28.98 21.55 -15.72
CA LEU A 731 27.67 22.11 -16.02
C LEU A 731 27.13 21.55 -17.33
N LEU A 732 27.96 21.46 -18.37
CA LEU A 732 27.61 20.82 -19.63
C LEU A 732 27.28 19.34 -19.44
N LYS A 733 28.02 18.63 -18.58
CA LYS A 733 27.73 17.23 -18.21
C LYS A 733 26.36 17.10 -17.57
N ALA A 734 26.07 17.93 -16.55
CA ALA A 734 24.78 17.94 -15.86
C ALA A 734 23.61 18.31 -16.78
N ALA A 735 23.76 19.35 -17.62
CA ALA A 735 22.76 19.76 -18.61
C ALA A 735 22.53 18.68 -19.67
N GLY A 736 23.60 18.02 -20.12
CA GLY A 736 23.52 16.89 -21.03
C GLY A 736 22.74 15.71 -20.45
N ALA A 737 23.08 15.29 -19.23
CA ALA A 737 22.36 14.25 -18.51
C ALA A 737 20.89 14.62 -18.26
N ASN A 738 20.60 15.89 -17.97
CA ASN A 738 19.23 16.39 -17.83
C ASN A 738 18.41 16.20 -19.11
N ALA A 739 18.96 16.69 -20.22
CA ALA A 739 18.34 16.59 -21.53
C ALA A 739 18.14 15.13 -21.94
N PHE A 740 19.09 14.23 -21.63
CA PHE A 740 18.91 12.80 -21.84
C PHE A 740 17.67 12.26 -21.11
N TRP A 741 17.51 12.54 -19.81
CA TRP A 741 16.39 12.00 -19.04
C TRP A 741 15.03 12.55 -19.49
N ILE A 742 14.94 13.86 -19.77
CA ILE A 742 13.72 14.46 -20.33
C ILE A 742 13.38 13.80 -21.67
N GLY A 743 14.36 13.70 -22.59
CA GLY A 743 14.17 13.05 -23.88
C GLY A 743 13.76 11.58 -23.76
N HIS A 744 14.34 10.86 -22.80
CA HIS A 744 14.00 9.46 -22.53
C HIS A 744 12.55 9.30 -22.05
N ILE A 745 12.08 10.15 -21.12
CA ILE A 745 10.70 10.14 -20.63
C ILE A 745 9.72 10.46 -21.76
N HIS A 746 10.01 11.48 -22.58
CA HIS A 746 9.17 11.80 -23.74
C HIS A 746 9.06 10.63 -24.73
N ASN A 747 10.18 9.95 -25.03
CA ASN A 747 10.19 8.82 -25.96
C ASN A 747 9.42 7.61 -25.40
N THR A 748 9.64 7.26 -24.14
CA THR A 748 9.16 5.99 -23.56
C THR A 748 7.76 6.06 -22.96
N HIS A 749 7.39 7.18 -22.35
CA HIS A 749 6.12 7.32 -21.59
C HIS A 749 5.09 8.18 -22.32
N ASN A 750 5.51 9.28 -22.95
CA ASN A 750 4.60 10.19 -23.63
C ASN A 750 4.41 9.85 -25.12
N ASN A 751 5.25 8.94 -25.66
CA ASN A 751 5.32 8.62 -27.09
C ASN A 751 5.49 9.89 -27.97
N ASP A 752 6.16 10.90 -27.42
CA ASP A 752 6.41 12.21 -28.04
C ASP A 752 7.83 12.23 -28.60
N VAL A 753 7.96 11.60 -29.77
CA VAL A 753 9.25 11.33 -30.41
C VAL A 753 9.92 12.60 -30.91
N ASP A 754 9.15 13.66 -31.21
CA ASP A 754 9.69 14.94 -31.70
C ASP A 754 10.32 15.75 -30.58
N SER A 755 9.66 15.83 -29.42
CA SER A 755 10.27 16.42 -28.22
C SER A 755 11.51 15.63 -27.79
N ALA A 756 11.43 14.29 -27.80
CA ALA A 756 12.57 13.43 -27.48
C ALA A 756 13.78 13.70 -28.38
N GLN A 757 13.55 13.89 -29.69
CA GLN A 757 14.61 14.24 -30.64
C GLN A 757 15.30 15.55 -30.25
N SER A 758 14.53 16.60 -29.97
CA SER A 758 15.07 17.91 -29.61
C SER A 758 15.99 17.85 -28.38
N TYR A 759 15.57 17.10 -27.36
CA TYR A 759 16.38 16.92 -26.15
C TYR A 759 17.63 16.07 -26.39
N PHE A 760 17.56 15.00 -27.18
CA PHE A 760 18.75 14.21 -27.51
C PHE A 760 19.75 14.96 -28.40
N GLU A 761 19.28 15.81 -29.33
CA GLU A 761 20.15 16.70 -30.10
C GLU A 761 20.84 17.73 -29.19
N ARG A 762 20.14 18.24 -28.18
CA ARG A 762 20.70 19.14 -27.18
C ARG A 762 21.75 18.44 -26.32
N TYR A 763 21.47 17.21 -25.89
CA TYR A 763 22.44 16.37 -25.18
C TYR A 763 23.70 16.16 -26.02
N LEU A 764 23.56 15.84 -27.31
CA LEU A 764 24.69 15.73 -28.23
C LEU A 764 25.48 17.04 -28.32
N LYS A 765 24.81 18.18 -28.47
CA LYS A 765 25.44 19.50 -28.55
C LYS A 765 26.26 19.82 -27.29
N HIS A 766 25.72 19.57 -26.09
CA HIS A 766 26.45 19.77 -24.85
C HIS A 766 27.66 18.84 -24.75
N SER A 767 27.49 17.57 -25.11
CA SER A 767 28.57 16.57 -25.10
C SER A 767 29.69 16.90 -26.10
N GLU A 768 29.35 17.35 -27.30
CA GLU A 768 30.33 17.77 -28.31
C GLU A 768 31.08 19.03 -27.87
N THR A 769 30.42 19.91 -27.13
CA THR A 769 31.04 21.10 -26.53
C THR A 769 32.01 20.68 -25.42
N MET A 770 31.65 19.70 -24.56
CA MET A 770 32.59 19.12 -23.59
C MET A 770 33.83 18.53 -24.27
N LEU A 771 33.63 17.80 -25.37
CA LEU A 771 34.73 17.22 -26.13
C LEU A 771 35.58 18.29 -26.82
N PHE A 772 34.99 19.38 -27.29
CA PHE A 772 35.74 20.52 -27.81
C PHE A 772 36.60 21.17 -26.71
N VAL A 773 36.06 21.35 -25.50
CA VAL A 773 36.78 21.92 -24.36
C VAL A 773 37.91 21.00 -23.88
N LYS A 774 37.68 19.68 -23.85
CA LYS A 774 38.70 18.67 -23.50
C LYS A 774 38.73 17.51 -24.50
N PRO A 775 39.47 17.62 -25.62
CA PRO A 775 39.46 16.62 -26.70
C PRO A 775 40.00 15.24 -26.32
N SER A 776 40.86 15.15 -25.32
CA SER A 776 41.47 13.90 -24.85
C SER A 776 40.72 13.27 -23.67
N ASP A 777 39.69 13.91 -23.13
CA ASP A 777 38.99 13.47 -21.94
C ASP A 777 38.08 12.26 -22.24
N SER A 778 38.25 11.18 -21.47
CA SER A 778 37.51 9.93 -21.65
C SER A 778 36.02 10.12 -21.38
N THR A 779 35.66 10.92 -20.38
CA THR A 779 34.25 11.22 -20.04
C THR A 779 33.59 11.96 -21.19
N ALA A 780 34.20 13.02 -21.71
CA ALA A 780 33.65 13.77 -22.83
C ALA A 780 33.42 12.90 -24.08
N LYS A 781 34.36 12.01 -24.40
CA LYS A 781 34.21 11.04 -25.50
C LYS A 781 33.05 10.07 -25.26
N LEU A 782 32.89 9.58 -24.03
CA LEU A 782 31.79 8.69 -23.66
C LEU A 782 30.43 9.39 -23.73
N GLU A 783 30.31 10.63 -23.24
CA GLU A 783 29.07 11.41 -23.31
C GLU A 783 28.62 11.62 -24.76
N VAL A 784 29.54 11.97 -25.68
CA VAL A 784 29.23 12.06 -27.11
C VAL A 784 28.79 10.69 -27.66
N ALA A 785 29.43 9.61 -27.22
CA ALA A 785 29.07 8.26 -27.64
C ALA A 785 27.68 7.85 -27.13
N TYR A 786 27.29 8.23 -25.91
CA TYR A 786 25.98 7.98 -25.34
C TYR A 786 24.91 8.80 -26.05
N ALA A 787 25.13 10.10 -26.27
CA ALA A 787 24.21 10.95 -27.02
C ALA A 787 23.94 10.43 -28.44
N LYS A 788 24.98 9.96 -29.14
CA LYS A 788 24.82 9.29 -30.44
C LYS A 788 24.06 7.97 -30.33
N SER A 789 24.21 7.23 -29.24
CA SER A 789 23.43 6.00 -29.00
C SER A 789 21.95 6.33 -28.79
N SER A 790 21.62 7.39 -28.04
CA SER A 790 20.24 7.82 -27.80
C SER A 790 19.54 8.29 -29.07
N LEU A 791 20.23 9.05 -29.94
CA LEU A 791 19.72 9.37 -31.27
C LEU A 791 19.61 8.11 -32.16
N GLY A 792 20.53 7.16 -31.98
CA GLY A 792 20.51 5.86 -32.64
C GLY A 792 19.27 5.03 -32.26
N SER A 793 18.93 4.97 -30.98
CA SER A 793 17.72 4.28 -30.50
C SER A 793 16.46 4.98 -30.99
N LEU A 794 16.43 6.31 -31.02
CA LEU A 794 15.30 7.05 -31.57
C LEU A 794 15.09 6.76 -33.08
N ALA A 795 16.19 6.73 -33.85
CA ALA A 795 16.14 6.35 -35.27
C ALA A 795 15.71 4.88 -35.44
N TYR A 796 16.11 3.99 -34.52
CA TYR A 796 15.69 2.59 -34.51
C TYR A 796 14.18 2.46 -34.28
N ASP A 797 13.63 3.19 -33.30
CA ASP A 797 12.20 3.24 -33.00
C ASP A 797 11.38 3.81 -34.16
N ARG A 798 11.96 4.76 -34.92
CA ARG A 798 11.41 5.30 -36.17
C ARG A 798 11.62 4.42 -37.40
N TYR A 799 12.10 3.19 -37.23
CA TYR A 799 12.36 2.22 -38.31
C TYR A 799 13.43 2.67 -39.32
N GLN A 800 14.26 3.65 -38.97
CA GLN A 800 15.34 4.20 -39.78
C GLN A 800 16.64 3.42 -39.51
N PHE A 801 16.62 2.11 -39.77
CA PHE A 801 17.67 1.19 -39.34
C PHE A 801 19.06 1.50 -39.92
N GLU A 802 19.16 2.04 -41.14
CA GLU A 802 20.44 2.50 -41.69
C GLU A 802 21.03 3.67 -40.90
N GLN A 803 20.19 4.67 -40.56
CA GLN A 803 20.60 5.82 -39.77
C GLN A 803 20.97 5.40 -38.35
N ALA A 804 20.15 4.56 -37.72
CA ALA A 804 20.43 3.97 -36.42
C ALA A 804 21.78 3.25 -36.42
N SER A 805 22.02 2.37 -37.40
CA SER A 805 23.29 1.64 -37.56
C SER A 805 24.49 2.58 -37.69
N SER A 806 24.34 3.69 -38.43
CA SER A 806 25.40 4.70 -38.57
C SER A 806 25.73 5.38 -37.24
N LEU A 807 24.71 5.80 -36.50
CA LEU A 807 24.86 6.45 -35.19
C LEU A 807 25.49 5.52 -34.16
N PHE A 808 25.05 4.26 -34.09
CA PHE A 808 25.64 3.27 -33.20
C PHE A 808 27.10 2.93 -33.58
N LYS A 809 27.46 2.94 -34.86
CA LYS A 809 28.87 2.80 -35.30
C LYS A 809 29.72 3.98 -34.87
N ALA A 810 29.20 5.20 -34.98
CA ALA A 810 29.89 6.40 -34.51
C ALA A 810 30.10 6.38 -32.98
N SER A 811 29.09 5.92 -32.23
CA SER A 811 29.21 5.68 -30.79
C SER A 811 30.27 4.62 -30.46
N LEU A 812 30.23 3.49 -31.17
CA LEU A 812 31.17 2.38 -30.98
C LEU A 812 32.63 2.81 -31.21
N ALA A 813 32.89 3.65 -32.21
CA ALA A 813 34.23 4.14 -32.50
C ALA A 813 34.84 4.88 -31.29
N LEU A 814 34.08 5.78 -30.67
CA LEU A 814 34.49 6.53 -29.48
C LEU A 814 34.68 5.62 -28.26
N LYS A 815 33.75 4.69 -28.02
CA LYS A 815 33.85 3.73 -26.90
C LYS A 815 35.06 2.80 -27.04
N LYS A 816 35.38 2.38 -28.27
CA LYS A 816 36.60 1.59 -28.54
C LYS A 816 37.85 2.39 -28.23
N GLU A 817 37.92 3.64 -28.67
CA GLU A 817 39.05 4.53 -28.38
C GLU A 817 39.27 4.70 -26.87
N VAL A 818 38.19 4.87 -26.09
CA VAL A 818 38.28 4.94 -24.62
C VAL A 818 38.67 3.60 -24.01
N SER A 819 38.18 2.48 -24.54
CA SER A 819 38.48 1.14 -24.02
C SER A 819 39.95 0.74 -24.14
N GLU A 820 40.69 1.35 -25.06
CA GLU A 820 42.13 1.13 -25.26
C GLU A 820 42.99 1.92 -24.25
N GLY A 821 42.40 2.84 -23.47
CA GLY A 821 43.05 3.59 -22.39
C GLY A 821 43.10 2.84 -21.05
N THR A 822 43.67 3.48 -20.01
CA THR A 822 43.82 2.90 -18.66
C THR A 822 42.66 3.24 -17.70
N GLU A 823 41.94 4.31 -17.94
CA GLU A 823 40.86 4.81 -17.08
C GLU A 823 39.49 4.49 -17.70
N ASN A 824 38.55 3.93 -16.94
CA ASN A 824 37.21 3.49 -17.39
C ASN A 824 37.20 2.45 -18.53
N SER A 825 38.29 1.70 -18.70
CA SER A 825 38.46 0.73 -19.80
C SER A 825 37.43 -0.40 -19.78
N GLU A 826 37.12 -0.97 -18.62
CA GLU A 826 36.16 -2.09 -18.51
C GLU A 826 34.72 -1.65 -18.80
N ASP A 827 34.28 -0.53 -18.23
CA ASP A 827 32.96 0.06 -18.51
C ASP A 827 32.84 0.43 -20.00
N ALA A 828 33.86 1.04 -20.58
CA ALA A 828 33.88 1.35 -22.01
C ALA A 828 33.78 0.09 -22.90
N LYS A 829 34.42 -1.02 -22.51
CA LYS A 829 34.25 -2.33 -23.18
C LYS A 829 32.82 -2.84 -23.07
N LEU A 830 32.22 -2.79 -21.87
CA LEU A 830 30.84 -3.18 -21.67
C LEU A 830 29.88 -2.33 -22.53
N TYR A 831 30.01 -1.00 -22.51
CA TYR A 831 29.16 -0.12 -23.31
C TYR A 831 29.39 -0.26 -24.83
N ALA A 832 30.60 -0.66 -25.25
CA ALA A 832 30.87 -1.01 -26.64
C ALA A 832 30.11 -2.27 -27.08
N THR A 833 29.97 -3.27 -26.20
CA THR A 833 29.17 -4.48 -26.48
C THR A 833 27.69 -4.16 -26.67
N ASN A 834 27.15 -3.23 -25.88
CA ASN A 834 25.78 -2.73 -26.08
C ASN A 834 25.63 -2.06 -27.45
N SER A 835 26.56 -1.18 -27.86
CA SER A 835 26.55 -0.60 -29.21
C SER A 835 26.65 -1.66 -30.32
N LEU A 836 27.48 -2.70 -30.14
CA LEU A 836 27.54 -3.83 -31.08
C LEU A 836 26.19 -4.56 -31.19
N SER A 837 25.53 -4.82 -30.06
CA SER A 837 24.19 -5.44 -30.02
C SER A 837 23.18 -4.63 -30.84
N TRP A 838 23.12 -3.31 -30.66
CA TRP A 838 22.25 -2.44 -31.43
C TRP A 838 22.56 -2.43 -32.94
N ILE A 839 23.84 -2.41 -33.33
CA ILE A 839 24.23 -2.51 -34.74
C ILE A 839 23.78 -3.86 -35.33
N ALA A 840 23.94 -4.95 -34.58
CA ALA A 840 23.52 -6.28 -35.01
C ALA A 840 22.00 -6.35 -35.16
N SER A 841 21.23 -5.82 -34.20
CA SER A 841 19.77 -5.73 -34.27
C SER A 841 19.32 -4.91 -35.48
N ALA A 842 19.90 -3.73 -35.72
CA ALA A 842 19.60 -2.94 -36.92
C ALA A 842 19.90 -3.73 -38.21
N ASN A 843 21.02 -4.45 -38.25
CA ASN A 843 21.35 -5.32 -39.38
C ASN A 843 20.34 -6.47 -39.58
N ILE A 844 19.75 -7.03 -38.51
CA ILE A 844 18.66 -8.01 -38.61
C ILE A 844 17.46 -7.38 -39.33
N HIS A 845 17.03 -6.18 -38.91
CA HIS A 845 15.90 -5.50 -39.55
C HIS A 845 16.20 -5.07 -40.99
N LEU A 846 17.46 -4.89 -41.37
CA LEU A 846 17.92 -4.66 -42.74
C LEU A 846 18.10 -5.93 -43.58
N GLY A 847 18.00 -7.12 -42.97
CA GLY A 847 18.21 -8.41 -43.64
C GLY A 847 19.69 -8.80 -43.82
N LYS A 848 20.62 -8.12 -43.15
CA LYS A 848 22.07 -8.39 -43.16
C LYS A 848 22.44 -9.40 -42.06
N TYR A 849 21.85 -10.60 -42.13
CA TYR A 849 21.96 -11.60 -41.06
C TYR A 849 23.38 -12.08 -40.77
N LYS A 850 24.22 -12.23 -41.81
CA LYS A 850 25.62 -12.66 -41.64
C LYS A 850 26.43 -11.62 -40.87
N ASP A 851 26.22 -10.34 -41.19
CA ASP A 851 26.89 -9.23 -40.51
C ASP A 851 26.41 -9.14 -39.06
N ALA A 852 25.10 -9.26 -38.83
CA ALA A 852 24.52 -9.29 -37.48
C ALA A 852 25.09 -10.43 -36.63
N TYR A 853 25.16 -11.65 -37.17
CA TYR A 853 25.75 -12.80 -36.48
C TYR A 853 27.22 -12.59 -36.11
N THR A 854 27.99 -12.02 -37.04
CA THR A 854 29.42 -11.71 -36.83
C THR A 854 29.58 -10.68 -35.71
N ILE A 855 28.75 -9.65 -35.70
CA ILE A 855 28.78 -8.57 -34.69
C ILE A 855 28.37 -9.08 -33.32
N PHE A 856 27.32 -9.92 -33.21
CA PHE A 856 26.96 -10.55 -31.94
C PHE A 856 28.09 -11.43 -31.41
N SER A 857 28.77 -12.18 -32.28
CA SER A 857 29.92 -13.01 -31.89
C SER A 857 31.10 -12.16 -31.39
N GLN A 858 31.31 -10.98 -31.98
CA GLN A 858 32.30 -10.02 -31.49
C GLN A 858 31.94 -9.48 -30.11
N ALA A 859 30.67 -9.10 -29.90
CA ALA A 859 30.18 -8.61 -28.62
C ALA A 859 30.31 -9.67 -27.50
N GLU A 860 29.93 -10.91 -27.80
CA GLU A 860 30.09 -12.06 -26.91
C GLU A 860 31.56 -12.31 -26.55
N THR A 861 32.48 -12.18 -27.51
CA THR A 861 33.92 -12.34 -27.24
C THR A 861 34.40 -11.32 -26.21
N VAL A 862 34.05 -10.04 -26.40
CA VAL A 862 34.41 -8.97 -25.46
C VAL A 862 33.77 -9.20 -24.08
N LEU A 863 32.51 -9.63 -24.02
CA LEU A 863 31.83 -9.94 -22.75
C LEU A 863 32.47 -11.12 -22.00
N ASN A 864 32.93 -12.14 -22.73
CA ASN A 864 33.66 -13.26 -22.13
C ASN A 864 35.05 -12.83 -21.63
N GLU A 865 35.70 -11.87 -22.28
CA GLU A 865 36.98 -11.32 -21.83
C GLU A 865 36.81 -10.53 -20.52
N ILE A 866 35.84 -9.61 -20.45
CA ILE A 866 35.60 -8.82 -19.22
C ILE A 866 34.93 -9.64 -18.11
N GLY A 867 34.14 -10.66 -18.45
CA GLY A 867 33.53 -11.56 -17.47
C GLY A 867 34.52 -12.49 -16.76
N GLN A 868 35.75 -12.62 -17.26
CA GLN A 868 36.83 -13.34 -16.57
C GLN A 868 37.44 -12.53 -15.42
N SER A 869 37.48 -11.19 -15.51
CA SER A 869 37.99 -10.34 -14.44
C SER A 869 36.97 -10.13 -13.32
N ASP A 870 35.68 -9.96 -13.67
CA ASP A 870 34.60 -9.73 -12.70
C ASP A 870 33.37 -10.63 -12.97
N SER A 871 33.50 -11.91 -12.64
CA SER A 871 32.47 -12.94 -12.91
C SER A 871 31.16 -12.77 -12.14
N ALA A 872 31.11 -11.88 -11.14
CA ALA A 872 29.93 -11.58 -10.34
C ALA A 872 29.17 -10.34 -10.82
N ASN A 873 29.70 -9.59 -11.79
CA ASN A 873 29.11 -8.35 -12.27
C ASN A 873 27.77 -8.57 -12.96
N GLY A 874 26.68 -8.13 -12.33
CA GLY A 874 25.32 -8.27 -12.86
C GLY A 874 25.14 -7.65 -14.26
N SER A 875 25.74 -6.48 -14.52
CA SER A 875 25.59 -5.81 -15.82
C SER A 875 26.29 -6.54 -16.95
N ILE A 876 27.43 -7.20 -16.69
CA ILE A 876 28.09 -8.07 -17.66
C ILE A 876 27.21 -9.29 -17.94
N ILE A 877 26.64 -9.91 -16.90
CA ILE A 877 25.79 -11.09 -17.04
C ILE A 877 24.51 -10.77 -17.83
N GLU A 878 23.83 -9.67 -17.52
CA GLU A 878 22.63 -9.20 -18.21
C GLU A 878 22.88 -9.00 -19.71
N ASN A 879 23.92 -8.23 -20.06
CA ASN A 879 24.27 -7.97 -21.47
C ASN A 879 24.65 -9.26 -22.20
N HIS A 880 25.34 -10.18 -21.51
CA HIS A 880 25.72 -11.46 -22.09
C HIS A 880 24.51 -12.34 -22.39
N VAL A 881 23.58 -12.48 -21.44
CA VAL A 881 22.34 -13.22 -21.64
C VAL A 881 21.51 -12.63 -22.79
N ALA A 882 21.36 -11.30 -22.83
CA ALA A 882 20.62 -10.63 -23.90
C ALA A 882 21.22 -10.89 -25.30
N ILE A 883 22.55 -10.78 -25.43
CA ILE A 883 23.26 -11.07 -26.69
C ILE A 883 23.12 -12.54 -27.07
N LEU A 884 23.28 -13.48 -26.13
CA LEU A 884 23.16 -14.91 -26.39
C LEU A 884 21.75 -15.30 -26.86
N ILE A 885 20.70 -14.70 -26.30
CA ILE A 885 19.31 -14.94 -26.74
C ILE A 885 19.09 -14.45 -28.18
N GLN A 886 19.53 -13.22 -28.49
CA GLN A 886 19.37 -12.65 -29.83
C GLN A 886 20.19 -13.42 -30.87
N LYS A 887 21.40 -13.83 -30.51
CA LYS A 887 22.25 -14.69 -31.33
C LYS A 887 21.63 -16.07 -31.53
N ALA A 888 21.09 -16.70 -30.50
CA ALA A 888 20.38 -17.99 -30.59
C ALA A 888 19.17 -17.89 -31.52
N ASN A 889 18.39 -16.82 -31.46
CA ASN A 889 17.26 -16.60 -32.37
C ASN A 889 17.72 -16.54 -33.83
N LEU A 890 18.85 -15.85 -34.09
CA LEU A 890 19.44 -15.74 -35.43
C LEU A 890 20.05 -17.07 -35.90
N GLU A 891 20.74 -17.80 -35.03
CA GLU A 891 21.31 -19.13 -35.30
C GLU A 891 20.21 -20.12 -35.69
N LYS A 892 19.08 -20.10 -34.97
CA LYS A 892 17.89 -20.89 -35.30
C LYS A 892 17.37 -20.55 -36.70
N PHE A 893 17.26 -19.27 -37.03
CA PHE A 893 16.80 -18.83 -38.36
C PHE A 893 17.78 -19.22 -39.48
N LEU A 894 19.09 -19.18 -39.21
CA LEU A 894 20.15 -19.59 -40.15
C LEU A 894 20.35 -21.11 -40.25
N GLY A 895 19.69 -21.89 -39.39
CA GLY A 895 19.83 -23.36 -39.35
C GLY A 895 21.13 -23.84 -38.68
N LEU A 896 21.78 -22.99 -37.87
CA LEU A 896 23.02 -23.30 -37.16
C LEU A 896 22.74 -24.03 -35.84
N LYS A 897 22.25 -25.28 -35.93
CA LYS A 897 21.75 -26.05 -34.78
C LYS A 897 22.74 -26.15 -33.60
N GLN A 898 24.00 -26.51 -33.86
CA GLN A 898 24.99 -26.67 -32.79
C GLN A 898 25.30 -25.35 -32.08
N ALA A 899 25.38 -24.25 -32.83
CA ALA A 899 25.63 -22.92 -32.27
C ALA A 899 24.43 -22.45 -31.42
N TYR A 900 23.21 -22.67 -31.91
CA TYR A 900 21.96 -22.38 -31.19
C TYR A 900 21.92 -23.08 -29.82
N GLU A 901 22.23 -24.38 -29.78
CA GLU A 901 22.25 -25.16 -28.54
C GLU A 901 23.33 -24.70 -27.56
N GLN A 902 24.50 -24.31 -28.07
CA GLN A 902 25.59 -23.77 -27.26
C GLN A 902 25.21 -22.41 -26.64
N SER A 903 24.72 -21.48 -27.45
CA SER A 903 24.31 -20.15 -27.01
C SER A 903 23.22 -20.22 -25.93
N LEU A 904 22.23 -21.10 -26.10
CA LEU A 904 21.17 -21.31 -25.10
C LEU A 904 21.67 -21.92 -23.79
N SER A 905 22.56 -22.90 -23.87
CA SER A 905 23.13 -23.54 -22.68
C SER A 905 23.93 -22.53 -21.84
N GLN A 906 24.70 -21.66 -22.51
CA GLN A 906 25.45 -20.59 -21.87
C GLN A 906 24.54 -19.50 -21.28
N ALA A 907 23.48 -19.11 -21.99
CA ALA A 907 22.50 -18.14 -21.50
C ALA A 907 21.80 -18.65 -20.24
N TYR A 908 21.39 -19.92 -20.24
CA TYR A 908 20.72 -20.56 -19.10
C TYR A 908 21.64 -20.67 -17.88
N ALA A 909 22.91 -21.06 -18.08
CA ALA A 909 23.89 -21.10 -17.01
C ALA A 909 24.17 -19.71 -16.41
N SER A 910 24.28 -18.69 -17.27
CA SER A 910 24.54 -17.30 -16.85
C SER A 910 23.37 -16.71 -16.06
N ILE A 911 22.12 -16.91 -16.50
CA ILE A 911 20.96 -16.36 -15.79
C ILE A 911 20.68 -17.06 -14.46
N LEU A 912 20.95 -18.37 -14.34
CA LEU A 912 20.88 -19.08 -13.06
C LEU A 912 21.94 -18.58 -12.08
N ARG A 913 23.13 -18.22 -12.56
CA ARG A 913 24.17 -17.60 -11.73
C ARG A 913 23.74 -16.22 -11.22
N ALA A 914 23.10 -15.40 -12.06
CA ALA A 914 22.57 -14.10 -11.63
C ALA A 914 21.48 -14.27 -10.57
N LEU A 915 20.48 -15.13 -10.80
CA LEU A 915 19.39 -15.37 -9.84
C LEU A 915 19.85 -16.01 -8.52
N ALA A 916 21.01 -16.66 -8.49
CA ALA A 916 21.62 -17.12 -7.24
C ALA A 916 22.14 -15.95 -6.38
N GLN A 917 22.45 -14.80 -6.98
CA GLN A 917 22.87 -13.58 -6.27
C GLN A 917 21.67 -12.80 -5.74
N ASP A 918 20.61 -12.67 -6.53
CA ASP A 918 19.35 -12.01 -6.14
C ASP A 918 18.14 -12.78 -6.70
N PRO A 919 17.55 -13.68 -5.90
CA PRO A 919 16.41 -14.49 -6.33
C PRO A 919 15.14 -13.69 -6.62
N GLU A 920 14.99 -12.50 -6.02
CA GLU A 920 13.79 -11.66 -6.12
C GLU A 920 13.88 -10.64 -7.27
N ASN A 921 15.01 -10.59 -7.99
CA ASN A 921 15.19 -9.67 -9.10
C ASN A 921 14.22 -9.99 -10.26
N SER A 922 13.19 -9.17 -10.39
CA SER A 922 12.12 -9.37 -11.36
C SER A 922 12.61 -9.31 -12.82
N ALA A 923 13.63 -8.52 -13.13
CA ALA A 923 14.22 -8.45 -14.47
C ALA A 923 14.91 -9.77 -14.83
N TRP A 924 15.72 -10.32 -13.92
CA TRP A 924 16.37 -11.61 -14.14
C TRP A 924 15.39 -12.78 -14.19
N GLN A 925 14.27 -12.69 -13.45
CA GLN A 925 13.18 -13.66 -13.59
C GLN A 925 12.53 -13.61 -14.98
N LYS A 926 12.36 -12.41 -15.57
CA LYS A 926 11.86 -12.24 -16.95
C LYS A 926 12.85 -12.78 -17.99
N ASP A 927 14.14 -12.52 -17.80
CA ASP A 927 15.20 -13.05 -18.67
C ASP A 927 15.25 -14.58 -18.61
N LYS A 928 15.15 -15.16 -17.41
CA LYS A 928 15.05 -16.62 -17.24
C LYS A 928 13.85 -17.18 -17.99
N ALA A 929 12.67 -16.61 -17.82
CA ALA A 929 11.46 -17.05 -18.54
C ALA A 929 11.64 -16.95 -20.06
N THR A 930 12.34 -15.92 -20.54
CA THR A 930 12.69 -15.76 -21.96
C THR A 930 13.62 -16.88 -22.41
N VAL A 931 14.71 -17.16 -21.70
CA VAL A 931 15.65 -18.26 -22.01
C VAL A 931 14.93 -19.62 -22.01
N GLU A 932 14.12 -19.91 -20.99
CA GLU A 932 13.35 -21.15 -20.87
C GLU A 932 12.36 -21.32 -22.04
N SER A 933 11.76 -20.23 -22.52
CA SER A 933 10.89 -20.25 -23.71
C SER A 933 11.63 -20.67 -25.00
N TYR A 934 12.94 -20.39 -25.10
CA TYR A 934 13.76 -20.88 -26.20
C TYR A 934 14.23 -22.32 -25.96
N LEU A 935 14.54 -22.71 -24.71
CA LEU A 935 14.93 -24.10 -24.39
C LEU A 935 13.83 -25.10 -24.77
N ILE A 936 12.56 -24.79 -24.53
CA ILE A 936 11.45 -25.71 -24.86
C ILE A 936 11.30 -25.95 -26.38
N GLN A 937 11.84 -25.06 -27.21
CA GLN A 937 11.89 -25.19 -28.67
C GLN A 937 13.18 -25.85 -29.17
N SER A 938 14.12 -26.17 -28.28
CA SER A 938 15.39 -26.83 -28.61
C SER A 938 15.30 -28.36 -28.45
N GLU A 939 16.32 -29.07 -28.95
CA GLU A 939 16.50 -30.51 -28.73
C GLU A 939 17.44 -30.81 -27.53
N LEU A 940 17.82 -29.80 -26.74
CA LEU A 940 18.69 -29.97 -25.59
C LEU A 940 18.02 -30.83 -24.51
N PRO A 941 18.76 -31.72 -23.83
CA PRO A 941 18.26 -32.43 -22.64
C PRO A 941 17.76 -31.48 -21.54
N LEU A 942 18.33 -30.27 -21.47
CA LEU A 942 17.89 -29.19 -20.57
C LEU A 942 16.42 -28.79 -20.77
N LYS A 943 15.80 -29.07 -21.93
CA LYS A 943 14.35 -28.88 -22.12
C LYS A 943 13.52 -29.57 -21.02
N ALA A 944 13.99 -30.71 -20.50
CA ALA A 944 13.29 -31.45 -19.44
C ALA A 944 13.30 -30.75 -18.06
N SER A 945 14.17 -29.77 -17.84
CA SER A 945 14.20 -29.00 -16.58
C SER A 945 13.19 -27.84 -16.55
N VAL A 946 12.51 -27.57 -17.67
CA VAL A 946 11.52 -26.50 -17.78
C VAL A 946 10.11 -27.05 -17.57
N ASP A 947 9.43 -26.58 -16.53
CA ASP A 947 8.00 -26.83 -16.34
C ASP A 947 7.22 -25.85 -17.23
N ILE A 948 6.63 -26.37 -18.31
CA ILE A 948 5.88 -25.59 -19.30
C ILE A 948 4.63 -24.95 -18.69
N ASP A 949 3.95 -25.62 -17.76
CA ASP A 949 2.71 -25.11 -17.16
C ASP A 949 3.03 -23.99 -16.15
N ALA A 950 4.15 -24.12 -15.41
CA ALA A 950 4.68 -23.07 -14.55
C ALA A 950 5.19 -21.86 -15.35
N LEU A 951 5.96 -22.09 -16.42
CA LEU A 951 6.47 -21.04 -17.30
C LEU A 951 5.32 -20.24 -17.94
N LEU A 952 4.25 -20.92 -18.37
CA LEU A 952 3.06 -20.27 -18.91
C LEU A 952 2.34 -19.42 -17.86
N SER A 953 2.15 -19.95 -16.65
CA SER A 953 1.50 -19.23 -15.55
C SER A 953 2.32 -17.99 -15.16
N GLN A 954 3.65 -18.13 -15.10
CA GLN A 954 4.57 -17.05 -14.80
C GLN A 954 4.55 -15.98 -15.90
N SER A 955 4.58 -16.36 -17.18
CA SER A 955 4.60 -15.39 -18.29
C SER A 955 3.31 -14.57 -18.39
N ILE A 956 2.16 -15.15 -18.03
CA ILE A 956 0.89 -14.41 -17.94
C ILE A 956 0.91 -13.47 -16.73
N SER A 957 1.41 -13.92 -15.57
CA SER A 957 1.46 -13.08 -14.36
C SER A 957 2.41 -11.89 -14.46
N LEU A 958 3.52 -12.04 -15.20
CA LEU A 958 4.55 -11.03 -15.40
C LEU A 958 4.32 -10.17 -16.67
N ASP A 959 3.21 -10.40 -17.37
CA ASP A 959 2.85 -9.79 -18.66
C ASP A 959 3.99 -9.82 -19.70
N ILE A 960 4.44 -11.04 -20.04
CA ILE A 960 5.53 -11.28 -21.00
C ILE A 960 4.97 -11.93 -22.27
N PRO A 961 4.29 -11.17 -23.16
CA PRO A 961 3.49 -11.74 -24.24
C PRO A 961 4.33 -12.48 -25.30
N TRP A 962 5.61 -12.15 -25.48
CA TRP A 962 6.50 -12.91 -26.38
C TRP A 962 6.83 -14.32 -25.85
N VAL A 963 6.97 -14.49 -24.53
CA VAL A 963 7.15 -15.82 -23.90
C VAL A 963 5.85 -16.62 -24.03
N THR A 964 4.71 -16.00 -23.72
CA THR A 964 3.39 -16.63 -23.86
C THR A 964 3.15 -17.09 -25.31
N ASN A 965 3.51 -16.27 -26.30
CA ASN A 965 3.47 -16.63 -27.72
C ASN A 965 4.34 -17.86 -28.04
N ARG A 966 5.59 -17.89 -27.54
CA ARG A 966 6.53 -18.97 -27.83
C ARG A 966 6.14 -20.30 -27.16
N VAL A 967 5.61 -20.24 -25.95
CA VAL A 967 5.06 -21.42 -25.24
C VAL A 967 3.84 -21.96 -25.98
N ALA A 968 2.89 -21.09 -26.37
CA ALA A 968 1.71 -21.49 -27.13
C ALA A 968 2.07 -22.08 -28.50
N GLU A 969 3.05 -21.48 -29.20
CA GLU A 969 3.58 -22.01 -30.46
C GLU A 969 4.13 -23.43 -30.28
N THR A 970 4.94 -23.64 -29.24
CA THR A 970 5.55 -24.95 -28.94
C THR A 970 4.48 -26.00 -28.65
N LEU A 971 3.48 -25.66 -27.83
CA LEU A 971 2.36 -26.56 -27.52
C LEU A 971 1.54 -26.92 -28.77
N GLN A 972 1.28 -25.97 -29.67
CA GLN A 972 0.60 -26.27 -30.94
C GLN A 972 1.45 -27.16 -31.85
N MET A 973 2.77 -26.93 -31.92
CA MET A 973 3.70 -27.75 -32.71
C MET A 973 3.77 -29.21 -32.21
N ASP A 974 3.72 -29.39 -30.90
CA ASP A 974 3.72 -30.71 -30.26
C ASP A 974 2.32 -31.38 -30.27
N GLY A 975 1.30 -30.72 -30.84
CA GLY A 975 -0.07 -31.23 -30.95
C GLY A 975 -0.90 -31.10 -29.65
N HIS A 976 -0.41 -30.37 -28.65
CA HIS A 976 -1.07 -30.12 -27.38
C HIS A 976 -2.04 -28.92 -27.42
N TRP A 977 -2.99 -28.95 -28.36
CA TRP A 977 -3.92 -27.85 -28.65
C TRP A 977 -4.78 -27.38 -27.47
N GLN A 978 -5.14 -28.26 -26.54
CA GLN A 978 -5.91 -27.89 -25.34
C GLN A 978 -5.07 -27.13 -24.31
N LYS A 979 -3.78 -27.47 -24.19
CA LYS A 979 -2.85 -26.76 -23.31
C LYS A 979 -2.49 -25.37 -23.83
N ALA A 980 -2.47 -25.20 -25.16
CA ALA A 980 -2.22 -23.89 -25.78
C ALA A 980 -3.42 -22.92 -25.61
N LYS A 981 -4.65 -23.46 -25.46
CA LYS A 981 -5.88 -22.68 -25.49
C LYS A 981 -5.95 -21.50 -24.49
N PRO A 982 -5.55 -21.63 -23.21
CA PRO A 982 -5.56 -20.51 -22.28
C PRO A 982 -4.71 -19.32 -22.75
N SER A 983 -3.55 -19.57 -23.36
CA SER A 983 -2.69 -18.53 -23.95
C SER A 983 -3.37 -17.86 -25.15
N ILE A 984 -4.09 -18.64 -25.97
CA ILE A 984 -4.83 -18.12 -27.12
C ILE A 984 -6.02 -17.26 -26.65
N ASP A 985 -6.75 -17.71 -25.64
CA ASP A 985 -7.87 -16.98 -25.06
C ASP A 985 -7.39 -15.67 -24.43
N TYR A 986 -6.23 -15.65 -23.75
CA TYR A 986 -5.56 -14.43 -23.28
C TYR A 986 -5.38 -13.41 -24.41
N PHE A 987 -4.79 -13.82 -25.54
CA PHE A 987 -4.60 -12.92 -26.67
C PHE A 987 -5.93 -12.46 -27.29
N ILE A 988 -6.92 -13.33 -27.40
CA ILE A 988 -8.25 -12.97 -27.92
C ILE A 988 -8.89 -11.89 -27.03
N THR A 989 -8.78 -12.00 -25.71
CA THR A 989 -9.31 -11.00 -24.77
C THR A 989 -8.53 -9.69 -24.79
N SER A 990 -7.24 -9.72 -25.11
CA SER A 990 -6.39 -8.53 -25.19
C SER A 990 -6.54 -7.74 -26.49
N PHE A 991 -7.20 -8.30 -27.51
CA PHE A 991 -7.56 -7.56 -28.74
C PHE A 991 -8.96 -6.96 -28.56
N SER A 992 -9.08 -5.63 -28.48
CA SER A 992 -10.37 -4.93 -28.41
C SER A 992 -11.30 -5.22 -29.59
N ASP A 993 -12.63 -5.12 -29.39
CA ASP A 993 -13.66 -5.37 -30.41
C ASP A 993 -13.51 -4.51 -31.69
N ASP A 994 -12.83 -3.35 -31.61
CA ASP A 994 -12.59 -2.44 -32.75
C ASP A 994 -11.39 -2.81 -33.66
N GLY A 995 -10.69 -3.92 -33.40
CA GLY A 995 -9.63 -4.44 -34.27
C GLY A 995 -8.21 -4.04 -33.87
N ILE A 996 -7.24 -4.60 -34.60
CA ILE A 996 -5.81 -4.29 -34.47
C ILE A 996 -5.64 -2.82 -34.86
N SER A 997 -5.15 -1.97 -33.95
CA SER A 997 -4.81 -0.59 -34.29
C SER A 997 -3.94 -0.56 -35.57
N ASN A 998 -4.33 0.27 -36.54
CA ASN A 998 -3.56 0.44 -37.77
C ASN A 998 -2.21 1.13 -37.51
N ASP A 999 -2.08 1.89 -36.41
CA ASP A 999 -0.84 2.57 -36.06
C ASP A 999 0.15 1.60 -35.40
N ILE A 1000 1.31 1.45 -36.05
CA ILE A 1000 2.47 0.74 -35.50
C ILE A 1000 3.25 1.75 -34.66
N THR A 1001 2.88 1.89 -33.40
CA THR A 1001 3.64 2.72 -32.44
C THR A 1001 4.91 2.02 -31.95
N ASN A 1002 4.92 0.68 -31.92
CA ASN A 1002 6.06 -0.13 -31.49
C ASN A 1002 6.20 -1.40 -32.34
N LEU A 1003 7.40 -1.64 -32.91
CA LEU A 1003 7.67 -2.77 -33.79
C LEU A 1003 7.55 -4.13 -33.10
N GLU A 1004 8.05 -4.25 -31.87
CA GLU A 1004 8.08 -5.51 -31.13
C GLU A 1004 6.68 -5.94 -30.74
N ASN A 1005 5.86 -5.00 -30.27
CA ASN A 1005 4.44 -5.23 -29.99
C ASN A 1005 3.67 -5.63 -31.26
N ALA A 1006 4.03 -5.05 -32.41
CA ALA A 1006 3.46 -5.43 -33.69
C ALA A 1006 3.87 -6.84 -34.15
N ILE A 1007 5.11 -7.26 -33.89
CA ILE A 1007 5.59 -8.63 -34.13
C ILE A 1007 4.89 -9.63 -33.21
N VAL A 1008 4.75 -9.30 -31.91
CA VAL A 1008 3.99 -10.09 -30.94
C VAL A 1008 2.55 -10.27 -31.40
N THR A 1009 1.89 -9.17 -31.79
CA THR A 1009 0.53 -9.19 -32.33
C THR A 1009 0.42 -10.08 -33.56
N LEU A 1010 1.34 -9.94 -34.52
CA LEU A 1010 1.39 -10.77 -35.72
C LEU A 1010 1.49 -12.27 -35.38
N LYS A 1011 2.36 -12.63 -34.43
CA LYS A 1011 2.50 -14.01 -33.96
C LYS A 1011 1.23 -14.53 -33.27
N SER A 1012 0.62 -13.73 -32.40
CA SER A 1012 -0.62 -14.10 -31.72
C SER A 1012 -1.77 -14.36 -32.70
N LEU A 1013 -1.91 -13.54 -33.76
CA LEU A 1013 -2.91 -13.77 -34.81
C LEU A 1013 -2.69 -15.10 -35.55
N LEU A 1014 -1.43 -15.47 -35.81
CA LEU A 1014 -1.09 -16.76 -36.42
C LEU A 1014 -1.41 -17.94 -35.49
N LEU A 1015 -1.17 -17.79 -34.19
CA LEU A 1015 -1.52 -18.82 -33.20
C LEU A 1015 -3.03 -19.00 -33.08
N ILE A 1016 -3.81 -17.92 -33.08
CA ILE A 1016 -5.28 -17.97 -33.10
C ILE A 1016 -5.77 -18.63 -34.39
N HIS A 1017 -5.20 -18.27 -35.55
CA HIS A 1017 -5.52 -18.91 -36.82
C HIS A 1017 -5.32 -20.43 -36.75
N ARG A 1018 -4.14 -20.90 -36.30
CA ARG A 1018 -3.84 -22.33 -36.16
C ARG A 1018 -4.83 -23.03 -35.23
N GLN A 1019 -5.16 -22.40 -34.09
CA GLN A 1019 -6.12 -22.93 -33.13
C GLN A 1019 -7.53 -23.08 -33.73
N LYS A 1020 -8.00 -22.08 -34.47
CA LYS A 1020 -9.33 -22.10 -35.11
C LYS A 1020 -9.40 -23.10 -36.26
N ASN A 1021 -8.31 -23.24 -37.01
CA ASN A 1021 -8.21 -24.23 -38.07
C ASN A 1021 -8.29 -25.66 -37.49
N GLU A 1022 -7.57 -25.94 -36.39
CA GLU A 1022 -7.65 -27.22 -35.70
C GLU A 1022 -9.05 -27.49 -35.12
N SER A 1023 -9.72 -26.47 -34.56
CA SER A 1023 -11.11 -26.61 -34.10
C SER A 1023 -12.15 -26.70 -35.23
N ASN A 1024 -11.71 -26.80 -36.48
CA ASN A 1024 -12.52 -26.91 -37.69
C ASN A 1024 -13.44 -25.69 -37.94
N ASP A 1025 -13.09 -24.53 -37.37
CA ASP A 1025 -13.78 -23.26 -37.53
C ASP A 1025 -13.14 -22.48 -38.69
N LYS A 1026 -13.39 -22.97 -39.91
CA LYS A 1026 -12.72 -22.50 -41.14
C LYS A 1026 -12.95 -21.00 -41.40
N GLN A 1027 -14.11 -20.48 -41.03
CA GLN A 1027 -14.45 -19.07 -41.24
C GLN A 1027 -13.61 -18.17 -40.34
N LEU A 1028 -13.57 -18.43 -39.02
CA LEU A 1028 -12.75 -17.64 -38.11
C LEU A 1028 -11.26 -17.85 -38.36
N ALA A 1029 -10.83 -19.07 -38.70
CA ALA A 1029 -9.45 -19.32 -39.11
C ALA A 1029 -9.04 -18.44 -40.29
N LEU A 1030 -9.86 -18.36 -41.34
CA LEU A 1030 -9.60 -17.49 -42.49
C LEU A 1030 -9.57 -16.01 -42.10
N THR A 1031 -10.48 -15.55 -41.23
CA THR A 1031 -10.49 -14.16 -40.73
C THR A 1031 -9.18 -13.80 -40.03
N TYR A 1032 -8.70 -14.63 -39.11
CA TYR A 1032 -7.43 -14.37 -38.41
C TYR A 1032 -6.22 -14.47 -39.34
N CYS A 1033 -6.27 -15.35 -40.35
CA CYS A 1033 -5.26 -15.40 -41.39
C CYS A 1033 -5.21 -14.10 -42.22
N GLN A 1034 -6.37 -13.54 -42.57
CA GLN A 1034 -6.45 -12.27 -43.31
C GLN A 1034 -5.90 -11.11 -42.48
N LYS A 1035 -6.25 -11.04 -41.19
CA LYS A 1035 -5.71 -10.05 -40.24
C LYS A 1035 -4.19 -10.18 -40.10
N ALA A 1036 -3.66 -11.39 -39.87
CA ALA A 1036 -2.22 -11.64 -39.80
C ALA A 1036 -1.51 -11.24 -41.10
N ALA A 1037 -2.11 -11.53 -42.24
CA ALA A 1037 -1.55 -11.20 -43.54
C ALA A 1037 -1.54 -9.69 -43.82
N GLN A 1038 -2.59 -8.96 -43.42
CA GLN A 1038 -2.59 -7.50 -43.47
C GLN A 1038 -1.42 -6.94 -42.64
N ARG A 1039 -1.31 -7.36 -41.39
CA ARG A 1039 -0.23 -6.93 -40.49
C ARG A 1039 1.16 -7.28 -41.01
N ALA A 1040 1.34 -8.49 -41.56
CA ALA A 1040 2.61 -8.90 -42.15
C ALA A 1040 2.98 -8.06 -43.39
N ASN A 1041 2.01 -7.67 -44.22
CA ASN A 1041 2.25 -6.81 -45.39
C ASN A 1041 2.71 -5.40 -45.00
N GLU A 1042 2.19 -4.86 -43.90
CA GLU A 1042 2.64 -3.58 -43.34
C GLU A 1042 4.09 -3.70 -42.84
N LEU A 1043 4.33 -4.69 -41.98
CA LEU A 1043 5.61 -4.88 -41.29
C LEU A 1043 6.77 -5.22 -42.23
N ILE A 1044 6.55 -6.05 -43.27
CA ILE A 1044 7.63 -6.49 -44.18
C ILE A 1044 8.23 -5.34 -45.01
N ARG A 1045 7.51 -4.22 -45.15
CA ARG A 1045 7.99 -3.01 -45.84
C ARG A 1045 8.96 -2.24 -44.97
N MET A 1046 8.75 -2.27 -43.66
CA MET A 1046 9.52 -1.54 -42.67
C MET A 1046 10.72 -2.37 -42.20
N SER A 1047 10.55 -3.69 -42.07
CA SER A 1047 11.58 -4.56 -41.50
C SER A 1047 11.67 -5.94 -42.14
N LYS A 1048 12.90 -6.46 -42.20
CA LYS A 1048 13.26 -7.82 -42.62
C LYS A 1048 13.51 -8.77 -41.44
N HIS A 1049 13.00 -8.45 -40.25
CA HIS A 1049 13.18 -9.33 -39.09
C HIS A 1049 12.70 -10.78 -39.39
N PRO A 1050 13.44 -11.83 -38.97
CA PRO A 1050 13.11 -13.23 -39.20
C PRO A 1050 11.65 -13.60 -38.94
N ASP A 1051 11.13 -13.17 -37.79
CA ASP A 1051 9.75 -13.43 -37.39
C ASP A 1051 8.71 -12.86 -38.37
N ILE A 1052 8.99 -11.68 -38.95
CA ILE A 1052 8.12 -11.04 -39.94
C ILE A 1052 8.18 -11.81 -41.26
N ILE A 1053 9.37 -12.21 -41.70
CA ILE A 1053 9.55 -12.97 -42.95
C ILE A 1053 8.86 -14.34 -42.89
N LEU A 1054 9.05 -15.07 -41.79
CA LEU A 1054 8.45 -16.38 -41.58
C LEU A 1054 6.92 -16.28 -41.55
N ALA A 1055 6.39 -15.28 -40.83
CA ALA A 1055 4.96 -15.01 -40.76
C ALA A 1055 4.38 -14.56 -42.11
N PHE A 1056 5.06 -13.67 -42.83
CA PHE A 1056 4.65 -13.21 -44.16
C PHE A 1056 4.55 -14.38 -45.15
N ASN A 1057 5.54 -15.28 -45.16
CA ASN A 1057 5.48 -16.47 -46.00
C ASN A 1057 4.38 -17.45 -45.57
N TYR A 1058 4.13 -17.58 -44.26
CA TYR A 1058 3.03 -18.41 -43.74
C TYR A 1058 1.67 -17.92 -44.23
N THR A 1059 1.44 -16.61 -44.13
CA THR A 1059 0.15 -16.00 -44.48
C THR A 1059 -0.19 -16.14 -45.97
N LYS A 1060 0.80 -16.19 -46.86
CA LYS A 1060 0.59 -16.49 -48.28
C LYS A 1060 0.00 -17.88 -48.52
N ARG A 1061 0.50 -18.89 -47.78
CA ARG A 1061 0.00 -20.27 -47.87
C ARG A 1061 -1.35 -20.41 -47.19
N CYS A 1062 -1.50 -19.82 -46.02
CA CYS A 1062 -2.74 -19.88 -45.24
C CYS A 1062 -3.97 -19.26 -45.94
N ARG A 1063 -3.78 -18.27 -46.83
CA ARG A 1063 -4.85 -17.71 -47.68
C ARG A 1063 -5.28 -18.66 -48.82
N GLN A 1064 -4.41 -19.59 -49.20
CA GLN A 1064 -4.68 -20.66 -50.16
C GLN A 1064 -4.99 -21.93 -49.35
N ILE A 1065 -6.23 -22.05 -48.84
CA ILE A 1065 -6.64 -23.20 -48.01
C ILE A 1065 -6.41 -24.49 -48.81
N ASP A 1066 -5.31 -25.19 -48.54
CA ASP A 1066 -5.00 -26.50 -49.10
C ASP A 1066 -4.58 -27.48 -47.99
N GLU A 1067 -5.04 -28.71 -48.13
CA GLU A 1067 -5.26 -29.71 -47.08
C GLU A 1067 -3.97 -30.39 -46.59
N ASN A 1068 -3.34 -29.94 -45.49
CA ASN A 1068 -2.67 -30.83 -44.51
C ASN A 1068 -2.09 -30.07 -43.30
N PRO A 1069 -2.56 -30.28 -42.06
CA PRO A 1069 -1.99 -29.64 -40.87
C PRO A 1069 -0.71 -30.29 -40.35
N LYS A 1070 -0.23 -31.40 -40.94
CA LYS A 1070 0.94 -32.15 -40.45
C LYS A 1070 2.24 -31.79 -41.17
N MET A 1071 2.66 -30.53 -41.12
CA MET A 1071 4.02 -30.16 -41.51
C MET A 1071 4.80 -29.70 -40.27
N SER A 1072 5.77 -30.51 -39.84
CA SER A 1072 6.69 -30.14 -38.76
C SER A 1072 7.44 -28.86 -39.13
N VAL A 1073 7.71 -28.02 -38.15
CA VAL A 1073 8.44 -26.76 -38.36
C VAL A 1073 9.83 -26.99 -38.95
N ASP A 1074 10.45 -28.16 -38.76
CA ASP A 1074 11.70 -28.51 -39.44
C ASP A 1074 11.52 -28.62 -40.97
N LYS A 1075 10.39 -29.15 -41.43
CA LYS A 1075 10.03 -29.20 -42.85
C LYS A 1075 9.62 -27.82 -43.38
N TYR A 1076 9.11 -26.97 -42.50
CA TYR A 1076 8.76 -25.57 -42.78
C TYR A 1076 10.02 -24.70 -42.91
N ILE A 1077 11.00 -24.84 -42.02
CA ILE A 1077 12.32 -24.19 -42.04
C ILE A 1077 13.13 -24.71 -43.24
N SER A 1078 13.14 -26.02 -43.52
CA SER A 1078 13.87 -26.59 -44.67
C SER A 1078 13.35 -26.13 -46.04
N GLN A 1079 12.08 -25.72 -46.13
CA GLN A 1079 11.47 -25.16 -47.33
C GLN A 1079 11.59 -23.63 -47.42
N LEU A 1080 11.98 -22.97 -46.33
CA LEU A 1080 12.07 -21.50 -46.21
C LEU A 1080 13.50 -20.96 -46.32
N THR A 1081 14.46 -21.77 -46.73
CA THR A 1081 15.74 -21.28 -47.27
C THR A 1081 15.60 -21.02 -48.78
N PRO A 1082 15.51 -19.75 -49.26
CA PRO A 1082 15.92 -19.44 -50.63
C PRO A 1082 17.44 -19.52 -50.80
N ILE A 1083 18.21 -19.73 -49.73
CA ILE A 1083 19.66 -19.86 -49.80
C ILE A 1083 20.00 -21.31 -49.46
N LYS A 1084 20.17 -22.15 -50.48
CA LYS A 1084 20.84 -23.44 -50.32
C LYS A 1084 22.14 -23.19 -49.57
N TYR A 1085 22.36 -23.95 -48.49
CA TYR A 1085 23.59 -24.02 -47.70
C TYR A 1085 24.87 -24.13 -48.57
N SER A 1086 24.76 -24.63 -49.81
CA SER A 1086 25.84 -24.70 -50.80
C SER A 1086 26.34 -23.35 -51.34
N GLN A 1087 25.60 -22.24 -51.18
CA GLN A 1087 26.07 -20.91 -51.56
C GLN A 1087 26.83 -20.18 -50.43
N LEU A 1088 26.75 -20.66 -49.19
CA LEU A 1088 27.46 -20.07 -48.05
C LEU A 1088 28.94 -20.50 -47.93
N GLN A 1089 29.40 -21.46 -48.74
CA GLN A 1089 30.80 -21.94 -48.74
C GLN A 1089 31.70 -21.37 -49.85
N LYS A 1090 31.17 -20.61 -50.82
CA LYS A 1090 32.03 -19.99 -51.85
C LYS A 1090 32.18 -18.50 -51.53
N GLY A 1091 33.24 -18.19 -50.79
CA GLY A 1091 33.74 -16.82 -50.70
C GLY A 1091 34.13 -16.31 -52.07
N ASN A 1092 33.49 -15.22 -52.50
CA ASN A 1092 34.02 -14.16 -53.35
C ASN A 1092 33.11 -12.94 -53.19
#